data_AF-A0A517SUQ7-F1
#
_entry.id   AF-A0A517SUQ7-F1
#
_cell.length_a   1.000
_cell.length_b   1.000
_cell.length_c   1.000
_cell.angle_alpha   90.00
_cell.angle_beta   90.00
_cell.angle_gamma   90.00
#
_symmetry.space_group_name_H-M   'P 1'
#
loop_
_entity.id
_entity.type
_entity.pdbx_description
1 polymer ?
#
loop_
_entity_poly.entity_id
_entity_poly.type
_entity_poly.pdbx_seq_one_letter_code
_entity_poly.pdbx_strand_id
1 'polypeptide(L)'
;MPTTVDEIRFALEKRDGVSEGDMQTLASAYRDEVKRVNQRLDESVMLLRKGLRSEAIQRIEMRPNALELAVELDFPEWDEWNEILQFMAIPLPPRLNHEYISQINEAILEVLPLEALMRRHRRLAIAKAPLEARLKVLRQIARVDSDSQVWQRDIEVWEKTRLTQIDQEIQEALDAEDSRRTYMIHKELTAPGWITHPSSRLVQQCELAANAFLAEQMEGRLVKLAPKLLAAFESQDQATARKARAAWQSTVAEFNVPAPTLLSEQVEPALKWLEGIDRQAITKKELKNSLNRLQILVQQNAPMDQIIEARDSYLRFGEPVPEATAHEIRQRQEAPKRAARKKLILISGAVAVVLVGISIGVLGYLARNRHAADLERKQNDLQQLFDAGDFQGVIEGYTRLQTSDPELAMLPELSSLNKRAQSEISTEEKRVERFDRLYKQADSEDPALIDLSVLDLLRSLASTKDEETLVASLENRKTQYMDAQRDQQSDALLKELGQFQQEFDQLKSRPDGDETLAALRSLQSEVSRLENRYPKASSDAIGKQSILRSGLGGRIQEVGSRLKAMASRDSAVDSLVTARSLGVFADRLTEFSNQAIVDTKVIEFSKVSQEEELWESALSLNDWLQEFQDKLEGGLSAQEAASLARSSEQISQLVEGNPCVVELGDIGSVMKELTERRLLFESFIKELEGYPAAQMYSLVMKNEDPKGIIYFVPKKYIDENRANFDKDGFVGVAVASSAGGMTKSRSFPGPLPPFSPQPREMLLDISSDIIKRRSDFISQWELEFLKSIQSVQKNPQLNGLLKEKLITDLLQVATRGSKQLAQKMSETVRVSQRRKQARDQWYIPGTFDGTLAPEFAEPLELELRLALPTVGDPFAHYNKLVKRRLQWVGFLVRDSSGNMKYQLRQLDGVRDGAVYTAVPPTKSTGEVKLESIGSMIGGQIQLKTAAFRELPGRPLFLYPDSIDE
;
A
#
# COMPACT_ATOMS: atom_id res chain seq x y z
N MET A 1 -5.11 24.10 37.37
CA MET A 1 -5.81 24.04 38.67
C MET A 1 -6.55 22.72 38.68
N PRO A 2 -6.69 22.03 39.83
CA PRO A 2 -7.49 20.81 39.90
C PRO A 2 -8.92 21.11 39.43
N THR A 3 -9.51 20.20 38.66
CA THR A 3 -10.91 20.31 38.21
C THR A 3 -11.84 19.94 39.36
N THR A 4 -13.11 20.34 39.29
CA THR A 4 -14.14 19.96 40.28
C THR A 4 -14.21 18.43 40.47
N VAL A 5 -13.98 17.66 39.41
CA VAL A 5 -13.92 16.19 39.44
C VAL A 5 -12.67 15.68 40.15
N ASP A 6 -11.51 16.31 39.98
CA ASP A 6 -10.30 15.96 40.73
C ASP A 6 -10.48 16.19 42.23
N GLU A 7 -11.19 17.26 42.61
CA GLU A 7 -11.52 17.56 44.00
C GLU A 7 -12.52 16.55 44.59
N ILE A 8 -13.48 16.08 43.78
CA ILE A 8 -14.41 15.00 44.17
C ILE A 8 -13.65 13.69 44.36
N ARG A 9 -12.78 13.29 43.43
CA ARG A 9 -11.98 12.06 43.58
C ARG A 9 -11.07 12.12 44.81
N PHE A 10 -10.40 13.24 45.02
CA PHE A 10 -9.58 13.45 46.21
C PHE A 10 -10.39 13.40 47.51
N ALA A 11 -11.65 13.87 47.48
CA ALA A 11 -12.58 13.74 48.58
C ALA A 11 -12.96 12.27 48.84
N LEU A 12 -13.22 11.47 47.80
CA LEU A 12 -13.55 10.05 47.91
C LEU A 12 -12.39 9.18 48.44
N GLU A 13 -11.14 9.53 48.13
CA GLU A 13 -9.95 8.78 48.57
C GLU A 13 -9.59 9.01 50.07
N LYS A 14 -10.17 10.02 50.72
CA LYS A 14 -9.83 10.35 52.12
C LYS A 14 -10.33 9.28 53.10
N ARG A 15 -9.37 8.62 53.74
CA ARG A 15 -9.58 7.54 54.72
C ARG A 15 -10.37 7.93 55.98
N ASP A 16 -10.38 9.21 56.34
CA ASP A 16 -11.06 9.76 57.53
C ASP A 16 -12.49 10.26 57.25
N GLY A 17 -12.97 10.11 56.01
CA GLY A 17 -14.25 10.66 55.56
C GLY A 17 -14.18 12.17 55.26
N VAL A 18 -15.20 12.68 54.56
CA VAL A 18 -15.32 14.09 54.17
C VAL A 18 -16.48 14.72 54.91
N SER A 19 -16.33 15.98 55.32
CA SER A 19 -17.40 16.70 56.00
C SER A 19 -18.59 16.94 55.06
N GLU A 20 -19.81 16.89 55.61
CA GLU A 20 -21.05 17.14 54.85
C GLU A 20 -21.01 18.52 54.13
N GLY A 21 -20.44 19.54 54.78
CA GLY A 21 -20.32 20.89 54.21
C GLY A 21 -19.38 20.99 53.01
N ASP A 22 -18.27 20.26 53.03
CA ASP A 22 -17.34 20.21 51.90
C ASP A 22 -17.95 19.44 50.72
N MET A 23 -18.61 18.31 51.00
CA MET A 23 -19.29 17.49 50.00
C MET A 23 -20.47 18.24 49.34
N GLN A 24 -21.20 19.05 50.11
CA GLN A 24 -22.28 19.88 49.60
C GLN A 24 -21.76 20.99 48.67
N THR A 25 -20.59 21.54 48.97
CA THR A 25 -19.93 22.55 48.14
C THR A 25 -19.49 21.96 46.80
N LEU A 26 -18.85 20.77 46.81
CA LEU A 26 -18.45 20.05 45.61
C LEU A 26 -19.66 19.63 44.75
N ALA A 27 -20.73 19.13 45.38
CA ALA A 27 -21.96 18.75 44.69
C ALA A 27 -22.64 19.96 44.01
N SER A 28 -22.59 21.15 44.61
CA SER A 28 -23.12 22.37 44.01
C SER A 28 -22.26 22.85 42.84
N ALA A 29 -20.92 22.85 43.00
CA ALA A 29 -20.01 23.26 41.94
C ALA A 29 -20.16 22.37 40.69
N TYR A 30 -20.16 21.04 40.89
CA TYR A 30 -20.34 20.09 39.81
C TYR A 30 -21.72 20.23 39.13
N ARG A 31 -22.80 20.44 39.91
CA ARG A 31 -24.15 20.68 39.39
C ARG A 31 -24.18 21.87 38.42
N ASP A 32 -23.52 22.96 38.78
CA ASP A 32 -23.53 24.18 37.98
C ASP A 32 -22.72 24.02 36.69
N GLU A 33 -21.61 23.29 36.75
CA GLU A 33 -20.81 22.95 35.57
C GLU A 33 -21.55 22.02 34.61
N VAL A 34 -22.16 20.94 35.11
CA VAL A 34 -22.95 20.02 34.27
C VAL A 34 -24.16 20.70 33.66
N LYS A 35 -24.87 21.57 34.40
CA LYS A 35 -26.00 22.34 33.83
C LYS A 35 -25.55 23.21 32.66
N ARG A 36 -24.41 23.89 32.78
CA ARG A 36 -23.86 24.75 31.73
C ARG A 36 -23.46 23.96 30.49
N VAL A 37 -22.81 22.81 30.68
CA VAL A 37 -22.41 21.93 29.57
C VAL A 37 -23.64 21.31 28.90
N ASN A 38 -24.58 20.76 29.66
CA ASN A 38 -25.83 20.19 29.13
C ASN A 38 -26.66 21.21 28.36
N GLN A 39 -26.75 22.46 28.83
CA GLN A 39 -27.46 23.52 28.10
C GLN A 39 -26.82 23.78 26.73
N ARG A 40 -25.48 23.83 26.64
CA ARG A 40 -24.79 24.02 25.35
C ARG A 40 -24.91 22.82 24.42
N LEU A 41 -24.87 21.62 24.97
CA LEU A 41 -25.11 20.39 24.21
C LEU A 41 -26.54 20.39 23.64
N ASP A 42 -27.54 20.75 24.44
CA ASP A 42 -28.95 20.86 24.02
C ASP A 42 -29.16 21.89 22.90
N GLU A 43 -28.63 23.10 23.08
CA GLU A 43 -28.68 24.15 22.04
C GLU A 43 -28.04 23.68 20.71
N SER A 44 -26.94 22.92 20.80
CA SER A 44 -26.23 22.41 19.64
C SER A 44 -27.01 21.28 18.96
N VAL A 45 -27.59 20.35 19.73
CA VAL A 45 -28.50 19.31 19.20
C VAL A 45 -29.75 19.93 18.57
N MET A 46 -30.28 21.01 19.14
CA MET A 46 -31.40 21.75 18.55
C MET A 46 -31.02 22.41 17.21
N LEU A 47 -29.78 22.86 17.04
CA LEU A 47 -29.26 23.34 15.74
C LEU A 47 -29.08 22.19 14.74
N LEU A 48 -28.57 21.03 15.19
CA LEU A 48 -28.49 19.82 14.36
C LEU A 48 -29.87 19.38 13.84
N ARG A 49 -30.89 19.38 14.71
CA ARG A 49 -32.28 19.04 14.34
C ARG A 49 -32.89 20.02 13.34
N LYS A 50 -32.40 21.26 13.29
CA LYS A 50 -32.79 22.28 12.30
C LYS A 50 -32.00 22.19 10.99
N GLY A 51 -31.08 21.24 10.87
CA GLY A 51 -30.19 21.09 9.71
C GLY A 51 -29.01 22.06 9.69
N LEU A 52 -28.83 22.88 10.74
CA LEU A 52 -27.78 23.90 10.85
C LEU A 52 -26.52 23.30 11.48
N ARG A 53 -25.87 22.40 10.75
CA ARG A 53 -24.74 21.60 11.27
C ARG A 53 -23.51 22.44 11.60
N SER A 54 -23.14 23.39 10.74
CA SER A 54 -21.96 24.26 10.94
C SER A 54 -22.12 25.13 12.19
N GLU A 55 -23.31 25.68 12.41
CA GLU A 55 -23.65 26.51 13.57
C GLU A 55 -23.67 25.68 14.86
N ALA A 56 -24.14 24.43 14.78
CA ALA A 56 -24.10 23.49 15.90
C ALA A 56 -22.65 23.22 16.34
N ILE A 57 -21.76 22.89 15.39
CA ILE A 57 -20.33 22.64 15.67
C ILE A 57 -19.67 23.90 16.24
N GLN A 58 -19.91 25.06 15.64
CA GLN A 58 -19.37 26.32 16.14
C GLN A 58 -19.82 26.61 17.59
N ARG A 59 -21.09 26.30 17.92
CA ARG A 59 -21.62 26.49 19.28
C ARG A 59 -20.89 25.61 20.32
N ILE A 60 -20.40 24.46 19.92
CA ILE A 60 -19.62 23.53 20.76
C ILE A 60 -18.18 24.01 20.91
N GLU A 61 -17.56 24.46 19.81
CA GLU A 61 -16.17 24.92 19.77
C GLU A 61 -15.94 26.28 20.44
N MET A 62 -17.00 27.06 20.70
CA MET A 62 -16.90 28.30 21.48
C MET A 62 -16.19 28.02 22.81
N ARG A 63 -15.12 28.75 23.10
CA ARG A 63 -14.30 28.49 24.28
C ARG A 63 -15.06 28.80 25.59
N PRO A 64 -14.92 27.96 26.63
CA PRO A 64 -14.26 26.64 26.64
C PRO A 64 -15.07 25.58 25.86
N ASN A 65 -14.40 24.66 25.15
CA ASN A 65 -15.05 23.66 24.30
C ASN A 65 -16.01 22.78 25.14
N ALA A 66 -17.26 22.66 24.71
CA ALA A 66 -18.27 21.93 25.48
C ALA A 66 -18.02 20.41 25.54
N LEU A 67 -17.39 19.82 24.52
CA LEU A 67 -17.02 18.40 24.50
C LEU A 67 -15.79 18.12 25.38
N GLU A 68 -14.81 19.03 25.41
CA GLU A 68 -13.66 18.90 26.31
C GLU A 68 -14.11 18.96 27.77
N LEU A 69 -14.97 19.92 28.12
CA LEU A 69 -15.57 20.02 29.44
C LEU A 69 -16.44 18.80 29.79
N ALA A 70 -17.16 18.26 28.81
CA ALA A 70 -17.96 17.05 29.01
C ALA A 70 -17.08 15.84 29.38
N VAL A 71 -15.90 15.71 28.76
CA VAL A 71 -14.92 14.66 29.12
C VAL A 71 -14.33 14.89 30.51
N GLU A 72 -14.04 16.14 30.88
CA GLU A 72 -13.53 16.47 32.22
C GLU A 72 -14.57 16.18 33.32
N LEU A 73 -15.86 16.37 33.03
CA LEU A 73 -16.96 16.11 33.97
C LEU A 73 -17.37 14.63 34.05
N ASP A 74 -16.91 13.79 33.12
CA ASP A 74 -17.23 12.36 33.10
C ASP A 74 -16.18 11.54 33.89
N PHE A 75 -16.63 10.83 34.92
CA PHE A 75 -15.76 10.02 35.77
C PHE A 75 -16.42 8.72 36.25
N PRO A 76 -15.64 7.62 36.39
CA PRO A 76 -16.19 6.29 36.69
C PRO A 76 -16.73 6.17 38.12
N GLU A 77 -16.25 6.98 39.06
CA GLU A 77 -16.69 6.97 40.46
C GLU A 77 -18.06 7.65 40.67
N TRP A 78 -18.78 8.01 39.61
CA TRP A 78 -20.07 8.71 39.65
C TRP A 78 -21.13 8.02 40.51
N ASP A 79 -21.26 6.70 40.36
CA ASP A 79 -22.28 5.93 41.07
C ASP A 79 -21.96 5.85 42.58
N GLU A 80 -20.69 5.62 42.93
CA GLU A 80 -20.20 5.62 44.31
C GLU A 80 -20.38 6.99 44.97
N TRP A 81 -20.08 8.06 44.25
CA TRP A 81 -20.28 9.43 44.74
C TRP A 81 -21.77 9.72 45.01
N ASN A 82 -22.68 9.29 44.14
CA ASN A 82 -24.11 9.47 44.34
C ASN A 82 -24.64 8.70 45.56
N GLU A 83 -24.16 7.48 45.79
CA GLU A 83 -24.51 6.71 47.00
C GLU A 83 -24.11 7.48 48.26
N ILE A 84 -22.93 8.09 48.27
CA ILE A 84 -22.44 8.92 49.38
C ILE A 84 -23.27 10.20 49.54
N LEU A 85 -23.59 10.90 48.46
CA LEU A 85 -24.44 12.09 48.49
C LEU A 85 -25.85 11.77 49.01
N GLN A 86 -26.41 10.64 48.59
CA GLN A 86 -27.71 10.17 49.05
C GLN A 86 -27.68 9.78 50.53
N PHE A 87 -26.63 9.10 50.97
CA PHE A 87 -26.42 8.77 52.38
C PHE A 87 -26.31 10.02 53.27
N MET A 88 -25.67 11.08 52.77
CA MET A 88 -25.55 12.39 53.43
C MET A 88 -26.77 13.30 53.25
N ALA A 89 -27.84 12.85 52.59
CA ALA A 89 -29.03 13.65 52.27
C ALA A 89 -28.74 14.93 51.45
N ILE A 90 -27.63 14.97 50.71
CA ILE A 90 -27.29 16.07 49.81
C ILE A 90 -28.04 15.87 48.48
N PRO A 91 -28.69 16.90 47.90
CA PRO A 91 -29.43 16.72 46.66
C PRO A 91 -28.52 16.34 45.48
N LEU A 92 -28.87 15.26 44.78
CA LEU A 92 -28.07 14.71 43.69
C LEU A 92 -27.90 15.71 42.53
N PRO A 93 -26.68 15.91 42.00
CA PRO A 93 -26.46 16.69 40.80
C PRO A 93 -27.03 16.01 39.54
N PRO A 94 -27.41 16.78 38.51
CA PRO A 94 -27.88 16.22 37.24
C PRO A 94 -26.74 15.49 36.53
N ARG A 95 -27.08 14.46 35.74
CA ARG A 95 -26.11 13.71 34.93
C ARG A 95 -25.81 14.42 33.61
N LEU A 96 -24.59 14.26 33.11
CA LEU A 96 -24.21 14.68 31.77
C LEU A 96 -25.02 13.92 30.70
N ASN A 97 -25.49 14.63 29.68
CA ASN A 97 -26.31 14.04 28.62
C ASN A 97 -25.45 13.40 27.52
N HIS A 98 -25.07 12.14 27.73
CA HIS A 98 -24.23 11.34 26.83
C HIS A 98 -24.86 11.13 25.45
N GLU A 99 -26.19 11.12 25.37
CA GLU A 99 -26.91 10.99 24.10
C GLU A 99 -26.64 12.19 23.18
N TYR A 100 -26.60 13.40 23.77
CA TYR A 100 -26.32 14.63 23.01
C TYR A 100 -24.87 14.69 22.56
N ILE A 101 -23.94 14.22 23.40
CA ILE A 101 -22.51 14.08 23.05
C ILE A 101 -22.35 13.16 21.84
N SER A 102 -23.04 12.01 21.83
CA SER A 102 -22.98 11.07 20.71
C SER A 102 -23.53 11.66 19.41
N GLN A 103 -24.71 12.30 19.44
CA GLN A 103 -25.33 12.94 18.26
C GLN A 103 -24.43 14.04 17.67
N ILE A 104 -23.75 14.77 18.53
CA ILE A 104 -22.80 15.81 18.14
C ILE A 104 -21.54 15.22 17.50
N ASN A 105 -20.94 14.19 18.11
CA ASN A 105 -19.74 13.56 17.58
C ASN A 105 -20.00 12.92 16.20
N GLU A 106 -21.15 12.28 16.03
CA GLU A 106 -21.59 11.77 14.72
C GLU A 106 -21.69 12.89 13.68
N ALA A 107 -22.34 14.00 14.02
CA ALA A 107 -22.46 15.15 13.13
C ALA A 107 -21.09 15.80 12.79
N ILE A 108 -20.14 15.82 13.72
CA ILE A 108 -18.77 16.29 13.45
C ILE A 108 -18.08 15.36 12.45
N LEU A 109 -18.17 14.03 12.65
CA LEU A 109 -17.57 13.03 11.76
C LEU A 109 -18.10 13.13 10.32
N GLU A 110 -19.39 13.44 10.15
CA GLU A 110 -20.01 13.65 8.83
C GLU A 110 -19.51 14.90 8.09
N VAL A 111 -19.12 15.96 8.82
CA VAL A 111 -18.77 17.28 8.24
C VAL A 111 -17.27 17.43 7.94
N LEU A 112 -16.41 16.65 8.61
CA LEU A 112 -14.95 16.70 8.43
C LEU A 112 -14.46 16.58 6.96
N PRO A 113 -15.00 15.68 6.12
CA PRO A 113 -14.56 15.56 4.72
C PRO A 113 -14.83 16.83 3.91
N LEU A 114 -15.98 17.47 4.12
CA LEU A 114 -16.39 18.68 3.40
C LEU A 114 -15.51 19.87 3.79
N GLU A 115 -15.20 20.02 5.09
CA GLU A 115 -14.39 21.14 5.56
C GLU A 115 -12.95 21.06 5.04
N ALA A 116 -12.36 19.86 5.01
CA ALA A 116 -11.03 19.64 4.43
C ALA A 116 -10.99 20.04 2.94
N LEU A 117 -12.01 19.64 2.16
CA LEU A 117 -12.14 20.02 0.75
C LEU A 117 -12.33 21.54 0.57
N MET A 118 -13.15 22.17 1.41
CA MET A 118 -13.36 23.63 1.40
C MET A 118 -12.08 24.41 1.72
N ARG A 119 -11.29 23.96 2.72
CA ARG A 119 -9.97 24.54 3.03
C ARG A 119 -9.00 24.36 1.86
N ARG A 120 -8.99 23.19 1.21
CA ARG A 120 -8.17 22.95 0.00
C ARG A 120 -8.57 23.88 -1.14
N HIS A 121 -9.87 24.03 -1.39
CA HIS A 121 -10.39 24.94 -2.42
C HIS A 121 -9.99 26.40 -2.16
N ARG A 122 -10.09 26.88 -0.90
CA ARG A 122 -9.62 28.22 -0.50
C ARG A 122 -8.13 28.40 -0.71
N ARG A 123 -7.30 27.41 -0.33
CA ARG A 123 -5.84 27.44 -0.55
C ARG A 123 -5.50 27.57 -2.03
N LEU A 124 -6.10 26.75 -2.88
CA LEU A 124 -5.88 26.80 -4.34
C LEU A 124 -6.32 28.14 -4.95
N ALA A 125 -7.39 28.74 -4.43
CA ALA A 125 -7.83 30.07 -4.86
C ALA A 125 -6.82 31.17 -4.47
N ILE A 126 -6.30 31.13 -3.23
CA ILE A 126 -5.28 32.08 -2.75
C ILE A 126 -3.97 31.94 -3.54
N ALA A 127 -3.54 30.71 -3.79
CA ALA A 127 -2.34 30.40 -4.57
C ALA A 127 -2.49 30.68 -6.08
N LYS A 128 -3.68 31.11 -6.53
CA LYS A 128 -4.01 31.33 -7.95
C LYS A 128 -3.70 30.11 -8.82
N ALA A 129 -3.96 28.91 -8.31
CA ALA A 129 -3.69 27.66 -9.01
C ALA A 129 -4.44 27.58 -10.36
N PRO A 130 -3.98 26.77 -11.32
CA PRO A 130 -4.67 26.55 -12.59
C PRO A 130 -6.15 26.19 -12.40
N LEU A 131 -6.99 26.60 -13.36
CA LEU A 131 -8.44 26.41 -13.26
C LEU A 131 -8.82 24.92 -13.19
N GLU A 132 -8.10 24.07 -13.92
CA GLU A 132 -8.24 22.61 -13.87
C GLU A 132 -8.17 22.06 -12.43
N ALA A 133 -7.12 22.44 -11.69
CA ALA A 133 -6.90 21.96 -10.32
C ALA A 133 -7.99 22.43 -9.36
N ARG A 134 -8.43 23.69 -9.50
CA ARG A 134 -9.52 24.26 -8.69
C ARG A 134 -10.86 23.60 -9.01
N LEU A 135 -11.17 23.38 -10.29
CA LEU A 135 -12.39 22.72 -10.75
C LEU A 135 -12.48 21.27 -10.26
N LYS A 136 -11.36 20.55 -10.21
CA LYS A 136 -11.29 19.18 -9.67
C LYS A 136 -11.73 19.14 -8.20
N VAL A 137 -11.24 20.06 -7.36
CA VAL A 137 -11.64 20.14 -5.95
C VAL A 137 -13.09 20.59 -5.81
N LEU A 138 -13.54 21.55 -6.64
CA LEU A 138 -14.93 22.01 -6.63
C LEU A 138 -15.92 20.87 -6.99
N ARG A 139 -15.60 20.02 -7.96
CA ARG A 139 -16.38 18.82 -8.30
C ARG A 139 -16.41 17.80 -7.14
N GLN A 140 -15.35 17.70 -6.35
CA GLN A 140 -15.35 16.87 -5.14
C GLN A 140 -16.26 17.45 -4.06
N ILE A 141 -16.22 18.77 -3.83
CA ILE A 141 -17.12 19.47 -2.92
C ILE A 141 -18.57 19.22 -3.31
N ALA A 142 -18.92 19.39 -4.59
CA ALA A 142 -20.28 19.17 -5.08
C ALA A 142 -20.77 17.71 -4.99
N ARG A 143 -19.86 16.72 -4.90
CA ARG A 143 -20.24 15.32 -4.67
C ARG A 143 -20.55 15.04 -3.19
N VAL A 144 -19.82 15.70 -2.29
CA VAL A 144 -20.02 15.57 -0.83
C VAL A 144 -21.21 16.40 -0.37
N ASP A 145 -21.42 17.57 -0.98
CA ASP A 145 -22.56 18.47 -0.75
C ASP A 145 -23.42 18.56 -2.01
N SER A 146 -24.12 17.45 -2.33
CA SER A 146 -24.94 17.33 -3.55
C SER A 146 -26.21 18.19 -3.53
N ASP A 147 -26.67 18.59 -2.35
CA ASP A 147 -27.93 19.34 -2.17
C ASP A 147 -27.77 20.84 -2.47
N SER A 148 -26.53 21.33 -2.49
CA SER A 148 -26.23 22.73 -2.78
C SER A 148 -26.19 23.01 -4.29
N GLN A 149 -27.23 23.71 -4.77
CA GLN A 149 -27.30 24.20 -6.16
C GLN A 149 -26.22 25.24 -6.49
N VAL A 150 -25.58 25.85 -5.47
CA VAL A 150 -24.53 26.86 -5.66
C VAL A 150 -23.31 26.23 -6.33
N TRP A 151 -22.89 25.05 -5.86
CA TRP A 151 -21.72 24.37 -6.41
C TRP A 151 -21.92 23.93 -7.86
N GLN A 152 -23.12 23.48 -8.21
CA GLN A 152 -23.42 23.09 -9.59
C GLN A 152 -23.33 24.28 -10.55
N ARG A 153 -23.88 25.45 -10.16
CA ARG A 153 -23.80 26.68 -10.97
C ARG A 153 -22.35 27.16 -11.12
N ASP A 154 -21.57 27.12 -10.04
CA ASP A 154 -20.15 27.54 -10.09
C ASP A 154 -19.33 26.60 -10.99
N ILE A 155 -19.57 25.29 -10.92
CA ILE A 155 -18.95 24.31 -11.82
C ILE A 155 -19.31 24.61 -13.28
N GLU A 156 -20.57 24.88 -13.61
CA GLU A 156 -20.97 25.22 -14.98
C GLU A 156 -20.24 26.46 -15.53
N VAL A 157 -20.13 27.52 -14.71
CA VAL A 157 -19.43 28.76 -15.11
C VAL A 157 -17.94 28.50 -15.33
N TRP A 158 -17.31 27.74 -14.45
CA TRP A 158 -15.89 27.44 -14.54
C TRP A 158 -15.57 26.47 -15.67
N GLU A 159 -16.45 25.49 -15.93
CA GLU A 159 -16.32 24.57 -17.06
C GLU A 159 -16.37 25.31 -18.39
N LYS A 160 -17.29 26.27 -18.57
CA LYS A 160 -17.34 27.10 -19.79
C LYS A 160 -16.02 27.84 -20.01
N THR A 161 -15.46 28.40 -18.93
CA THR A 161 -14.17 29.11 -18.99
C THR A 161 -13.01 28.15 -19.28
N ARG A 162 -13.01 26.96 -18.66
CA ARG A 162 -12.00 25.94 -18.89
C ARG A 162 -12.04 25.42 -20.33
N LEU A 163 -13.21 25.24 -20.92
CA LEU A 163 -13.33 24.85 -22.33
C LEU A 163 -12.72 25.88 -23.29
N THR A 164 -12.85 27.19 -22.98
CA THR A 164 -12.17 28.24 -23.75
C THR A 164 -10.64 28.20 -23.59
N GLN A 165 -10.14 27.91 -22.38
CA GLN A 165 -8.70 27.73 -22.14
C GLN A 165 -8.17 26.49 -22.86
N ILE A 166 -8.91 25.38 -22.82
CA ILE A 166 -8.55 24.14 -23.50
C ILE A 166 -8.44 24.37 -25.00
N ASP A 167 -9.35 25.10 -25.64
CA ASP A 167 -9.26 25.40 -27.07
C ASP A 167 -7.93 26.09 -27.43
N GLN A 168 -7.47 27.04 -26.60
CA GLN A 168 -6.17 27.71 -26.78
C GLN A 168 -5.00 26.74 -26.54
N GLU A 169 -5.03 25.98 -25.45
CA GLU A 169 -3.99 24.99 -25.12
C GLU A 169 -3.86 23.89 -26.18
N ILE A 170 -4.95 23.53 -26.87
CA ILE A 170 -4.95 22.58 -27.98
C ILE A 170 -4.20 23.17 -29.17
N GLN A 171 -4.48 24.42 -29.55
CA GLN A 171 -3.77 25.07 -30.66
C GLN A 171 -2.28 25.17 -30.36
N GLU A 172 -1.92 25.62 -29.15
CA GLU A 172 -0.51 25.70 -28.74
C GLU A 172 0.18 24.33 -28.74
N ALA A 173 -0.49 23.28 -28.26
CA ALA A 173 0.06 21.93 -28.25
C ALA A 173 0.21 21.34 -29.66
N LEU A 174 -0.72 21.61 -30.56
CA LEU A 174 -0.65 21.18 -31.96
C LEU A 174 0.46 21.93 -32.72
N ASP A 175 0.59 23.25 -32.53
CA ASP A 175 1.65 24.07 -33.13
C ASP A 175 3.04 23.66 -32.64
N ALA A 176 3.15 23.22 -31.39
CA ALA A 176 4.39 22.71 -30.79
C ALA A 176 4.65 21.22 -31.07
N GLU A 177 3.77 20.53 -31.79
CA GLU A 177 3.77 19.07 -31.99
C GLU A 177 3.84 18.25 -30.68
N ASP A 178 3.34 18.81 -29.57
CA ASP A 178 3.34 18.18 -28.25
C ASP A 178 2.19 17.16 -28.12
N SER A 179 2.48 15.96 -28.63
CA SER A 179 1.56 14.82 -28.62
C SER A 179 1.17 14.38 -27.20
N ARG A 180 2.06 14.59 -26.21
CA ARG A 180 1.79 14.27 -24.80
C ARG A 180 0.80 15.25 -24.18
N ARG A 181 0.97 16.56 -24.42
CA ARG A 181 0.04 17.57 -23.93
C ARG A 181 -1.34 17.38 -24.56
N THR A 182 -1.39 17.09 -25.85
CA THR A 182 -2.64 16.84 -26.58
C THR A 182 -3.38 15.60 -26.04
N TYR A 183 -2.65 14.54 -25.68
CA TYR A 183 -3.22 13.38 -24.98
C TYR A 183 -3.82 13.76 -23.61
N MET A 184 -3.12 14.55 -22.80
CA MET A 184 -3.62 15.00 -21.49
C MET A 184 -4.91 15.81 -21.62
N ILE A 185 -4.99 16.69 -22.61
CA ILE A 185 -6.18 17.48 -22.90
C ILE A 185 -7.33 16.59 -23.38
N HIS A 186 -7.07 15.65 -24.29
CA HIS A 186 -8.07 14.68 -24.74
C HIS A 186 -8.65 13.88 -23.55
N LYS A 187 -7.80 13.47 -22.61
CA LYS A 187 -8.22 12.78 -21.39
C LYS A 187 -9.09 13.66 -20.49
N GLU A 188 -8.79 14.96 -20.38
CA GLU A 188 -9.62 15.90 -19.63
C GLU A 188 -11.00 16.08 -20.27
N LEU A 189 -11.05 16.23 -21.61
CA LEU A 189 -12.29 16.40 -22.36
C LEU A 189 -13.19 15.15 -22.36
N THR A 190 -12.59 13.96 -22.30
CA THR A 190 -13.32 12.68 -22.27
C THR A 190 -13.63 12.19 -20.85
N ALA A 191 -13.19 12.92 -19.81
CA ALA A 191 -13.44 12.54 -18.43
C ALA A 191 -14.95 12.60 -18.09
N PRO A 192 -15.47 11.63 -17.31
CA PRO A 192 -16.85 11.69 -16.85
C PRO A 192 -17.02 12.81 -15.81
N GLY A 193 -18.08 13.62 -15.94
CA GLY A 193 -18.45 14.64 -14.96
C GLY A 193 -18.43 16.09 -15.42
N TRP A 194 -18.33 16.34 -16.73
CA TRP A 194 -18.67 17.64 -17.31
C TRP A 194 -20.18 17.88 -17.25
N ILE A 195 -20.60 18.99 -16.65
CA ILE A 195 -21.99 19.47 -16.72
C ILE A 195 -22.21 20.20 -18.05
N THR A 196 -21.26 21.07 -18.43
CA THR A 196 -21.19 21.65 -19.77
C THR A 196 -20.40 20.72 -20.67
N HIS A 197 -21.10 19.93 -21.48
CA HIS A 197 -20.46 18.97 -22.38
C HIS A 197 -19.48 19.66 -23.35
N PRO A 198 -18.23 19.16 -23.46
CA PRO A 198 -17.29 19.64 -24.45
C PRO A 198 -17.82 19.43 -25.87
N SER A 199 -17.49 20.36 -26.78
CA SER A 199 -17.91 20.20 -28.18
C SER A 199 -17.21 19.00 -28.83
N SER A 200 -17.93 18.26 -29.67
CA SER A 200 -17.36 17.11 -30.39
C SER A 200 -16.17 17.49 -31.27
N ARG A 201 -16.15 18.72 -31.79
CA ARG A 201 -15.03 19.28 -32.56
C ARG A 201 -13.75 19.33 -31.73
N LEU A 202 -13.80 19.83 -30.49
CA LEU A 202 -12.62 19.93 -29.61
C LEU A 202 -12.07 18.55 -29.27
N VAL A 203 -12.96 17.59 -29.00
CA VAL A 203 -12.58 16.19 -28.72
C VAL A 203 -11.87 15.58 -29.93
N GLN A 204 -12.47 15.70 -31.13
CA GLN A 204 -11.91 15.16 -32.38
C GLN A 204 -10.57 15.78 -32.76
N GLN A 205 -10.37 17.09 -32.49
CA GLN A 205 -9.10 17.77 -32.77
C GLN A 205 -7.92 17.16 -31.99
N CYS A 206 -8.16 16.69 -30.76
CA CYS A 206 -7.11 16.08 -29.94
C CYS A 206 -7.00 14.58 -30.17
N GLU A 207 -8.07 13.91 -30.60
CA GLU A 207 -8.18 12.46 -30.68
C GLU A 207 -7.09 11.83 -31.57
N LEU A 208 -6.79 12.43 -32.73
CA LEU A 208 -5.77 11.91 -33.65
C LEU A 208 -4.36 11.95 -33.04
N ALA A 209 -3.95 13.09 -32.47
CA ALA A 209 -2.64 13.24 -31.83
C ALA A 209 -2.54 12.42 -30.53
N ALA A 210 -3.64 12.32 -29.77
CA ALA A 210 -3.72 11.46 -28.59
C ALA A 210 -3.57 9.97 -28.96
N ASN A 211 -4.21 9.52 -30.04
CA ASN A 211 -4.07 8.15 -30.55
C ASN A 211 -2.66 7.87 -31.08
N ALA A 212 -2.02 8.86 -31.72
CA ALA A 212 -0.62 8.75 -32.15
C ALA A 212 0.32 8.58 -30.95
N PHE A 213 0.16 9.38 -29.88
CA PHE A 213 0.92 9.24 -28.65
C PHE A 213 0.70 7.88 -27.97
N LEU A 214 -0.55 7.41 -27.89
CA LEU A 214 -0.88 6.10 -27.35
C LEU A 214 -0.26 4.96 -28.18
N ALA A 215 -0.24 5.09 -29.51
CA ALA A 215 0.40 4.14 -30.40
C ALA A 215 1.92 4.06 -30.15
N GLU A 216 2.58 5.20 -30.00
CA GLU A 216 4.03 5.27 -29.72
C GLU A 216 4.37 4.64 -28.35
N GLN A 217 3.60 4.96 -27.30
CA GLN A 217 3.80 4.38 -25.97
C GLN A 217 3.57 2.87 -25.95
N MET A 218 2.53 2.41 -26.66
CA MET A 218 2.25 0.99 -26.84
C MET A 218 3.41 0.32 -27.59
N GLU A 219 3.84 0.87 -28.72
CA GLU A 219 4.96 0.34 -29.51
C GLU A 219 6.22 0.19 -28.65
N GLY A 220 6.59 1.22 -27.89
CA GLY A 220 7.75 1.15 -26.98
C GLY A 220 7.67 0.04 -25.93
N ARG A 221 6.45 -0.34 -25.49
CA ARG A 221 6.24 -1.50 -24.59
C ARG A 221 6.27 -2.83 -25.36
N LEU A 222 5.62 -2.90 -26.52
CA LEU A 222 5.54 -4.11 -27.35
C LEU A 222 6.92 -4.50 -27.91
N VAL A 223 7.76 -3.55 -28.31
CA VAL A 223 9.15 -3.79 -28.76
C VAL A 223 9.97 -4.52 -27.69
N LYS A 224 9.70 -4.30 -26.40
CA LYS A 224 10.39 -4.99 -25.29
C LYS A 224 9.80 -6.36 -24.99
N LEU A 225 8.53 -6.58 -25.30
CA LEU A 225 7.81 -7.84 -25.05
C LEU A 225 8.00 -8.85 -26.19
N ALA A 226 8.05 -8.39 -27.45
CA ALA A 226 8.19 -9.24 -28.62
C ALA A 226 9.41 -10.18 -28.54
N PRO A 227 10.63 -9.72 -28.19
CA PRO A 227 11.80 -10.60 -28.06
C PRO A 227 11.64 -11.64 -26.94
N LYS A 228 10.97 -11.29 -25.83
CA LYS A 228 10.74 -12.23 -24.72
C LYS A 228 9.76 -13.34 -25.13
N LEU A 229 8.73 -12.98 -25.87
CA LEU A 229 7.75 -13.92 -26.38
C LEU A 229 8.37 -14.85 -27.43
N LEU A 230 9.22 -14.31 -28.32
CA LEU A 230 9.97 -15.08 -29.32
C LEU A 230 11.01 -16.00 -28.68
N ALA A 231 11.81 -15.52 -27.72
CA ALA A 231 12.78 -16.35 -27.02
C ALA A 231 12.12 -17.48 -26.23
N ALA A 232 10.96 -17.23 -25.61
CA ALA A 232 10.18 -18.26 -24.93
C ALA A 232 9.57 -19.28 -25.91
N PHE A 233 9.22 -18.84 -27.12
CA PHE A 233 8.79 -19.72 -28.21
C PHE A 233 9.94 -20.60 -28.73
N GLU A 234 11.11 -20.02 -28.97
CA GLU A 234 12.32 -20.74 -29.42
C GLU A 234 12.79 -21.78 -28.39
N SER A 235 12.72 -21.45 -27.10
CA SER A 235 13.07 -22.35 -26.00
C SER A 235 11.93 -23.30 -25.57
N GLN A 236 10.75 -23.21 -26.19
CA GLN A 236 9.53 -23.96 -25.84
C GLN A 236 9.09 -23.80 -24.36
N ASP A 237 9.46 -22.70 -23.71
CA ASP A 237 9.07 -22.40 -22.33
C ASP A 237 7.62 -21.87 -22.28
N GLN A 238 6.69 -22.79 -22.06
CA GLN A 238 5.25 -22.49 -22.01
C GLN A 238 4.87 -21.52 -20.88
N ALA A 239 5.55 -21.57 -19.73
CA ALA A 239 5.19 -20.75 -18.57
C ALA A 239 5.56 -19.29 -18.83
N THR A 240 6.78 -19.05 -19.33
CA THR A 240 7.26 -17.72 -19.69
C THR A 240 6.50 -17.16 -20.89
N ALA A 241 6.23 -17.98 -21.90
CA ALA A 241 5.47 -17.58 -23.08
C ALA A 241 4.01 -17.18 -22.73
N ARG A 242 3.33 -17.91 -21.83
CA ARG A 242 1.99 -17.52 -21.35
C ARG A 242 1.99 -16.19 -20.59
N LYS A 243 2.99 -15.95 -19.73
CA LYS A 243 3.15 -14.67 -19.03
C LYS A 243 3.40 -13.52 -20.02
N ALA A 244 4.28 -13.73 -21.00
CA ALA A 244 4.58 -12.75 -22.04
C ALA A 244 3.35 -12.47 -22.94
N ARG A 245 2.58 -13.51 -23.31
CA ARG A 245 1.31 -13.34 -24.04
C ARG A 245 0.29 -12.54 -23.23
N ALA A 246 0.11 -12.86 -21.95
CA ALA A 246 -0.81 -12.12 -21.09
C ALA A 246 -0.40 -10.64 -20.98
N ALA A 247 0.90 -10.36 -20.82
CA ALA A 247 1.43 -9.00 -20.81
C ALA A 247 1.22 -8.28 -22.16
N TRP A 248 1.44 -8.98 -23.28
CA TRP A 248 1.19 -8.46 -24.62
C TRP A 248 -0.29 -8.10 -24.81
N GLN A 249 -1.20 -9.04 -24.54
CA GLN A 249 -2.65 -8.85 -24.66
C GLN A 249 -3.16 -7.76 -23.72
N SER A 250 -2.65 -7.71 -22.49
CA SER A 250 -2.96 -6.64 -21.53
C SER A 250 -2.50 -5.28 -22.05
N THR A 251 -1.32 -5.20 -22.67
CA THR A 251 -0.81 -3.96 -23.25
C THR A 251 -1.71 -3.52 -24.41
N VAL A 252 -2.03 -4.40 -25.36
CA VAL A 252 -2.93 -4.06 -26.48
C VAL A 252 -4.31 -3.62 -25.97
N ALA A 253 -4.84 -4.29 -24.95
CA ALA A 253 -6.14 -3.94 -24.35
C ALA A 253 -6.10 -2.62 -23.55
N GLU A 254 -5.00 -2.32 -22.86
CA GLU A 254 -4.81 -1.10 -22.07
C GLU A 254 -4.85 0.16 -22.94
N PHE A 255 -4.16 0.12 -24.09
CA PHE A 255 -4.05 1.29 -24.98
C PHE A 255 -5.24 1.45 -25.93
N ASN A 256 -5.99 0.37 -26.22
CA ASN A 256 -7.16 0.38 -27.11
C ASN A 256 -6.89 0.98 -28.51
N VAL A 257 -5.66 0.82 -29.01
CA VAL A 257 -5.22 1.22 -30.36
C VAL A 257 -4.67 -0.03 -31.07
N PRO A 258 -4.86 -0.19 -32.40
CA PRO A 258 -4.32 -1.34 -33.13
C PRO A 258 -2.80 -1.45 -32.98
N ALA A 259 -2.32 -2.65 -32.64
CA ALA A 259 -0.88 -2.92 -32.51
C ALA A 259 -0.16 -2.70 -33.85
N PRO A 260 1.11 -2.24 -33.86
CA PRO A 260 1.88 -2.06 -35.08
C PRO A 260 1.95 -3.37 -35.88
N THR A 261 1.70 -3.30 -37.19
CA THR A 261 1.58 -4.48 -38.07
C THR A 261 2.85 -5.32 -38.03
N LEU A 262 4.02 -4.70 -38.15
CA LEU A 262 5.32 -5.38 -38.14
C LEU A 262 5.57 -6.19 -36.86
N LEU A 263 5.26 -5.62 -35.71
CA LEU A 263 5.44 -6.30 -34.42
C LEU A 263 4.44 -7.43 -34.24
N SER A 264 3.20 -7.24 -34.71
CA SER A 264 2.14 -8.25 -34.65
C SER A 264 2.48 -9.47 -35.52
N GLU A 265 2.98 -9.25 -36.74
CA GLU A 265 3.44 -10.31 -37.65
C GLU A 265 4.63 -11.10 -37.06
N GLN A 266 5.57 -10.41 -36.40
CA GLN A 266 6.71 -11.07 -35.77
C GLN A 266 6.30 -12.06 -34.68
N VAL A 267 5.36 -11.69 -33.81
CA VAL A 267 4.95 -12.54 -32.67
C VAL A 267 3.83 -13.53 -33.00
N GLU A 268 3.20 -13.41 -34.17
CA GLU A 268 2.08 -14.25 -34.59
C GLU A 268 2.36 -15.77 -34.48
N PRO A 269 3.54 -16.29 -34.90
CA PRO A 269 3.84 -17.73 -34.77
C PRO A 269 3.84 -18.19 -33.30
N ALA A 270 4.42 -17.39 -32.40
CA ALA A 270 4.48 -17.70 -30.97
C ALA A 270 3.09 -17.67 -30.32
N LEU A 271 2.24 -16.71 -30.72
CA LEU A 271 0.85 -16.62 -30.25
C LEU A 271 0.01 -17.82 -30.71
N LYS A 272 0.11 -18.20 -31.99
CA LYS A 272 -0.58 -19.37 -32.57
C LYS A 272 -0.14 -20.68 -31.90
N TRP A 273 1.15 -20.82 -31.60
CA TRP A 273 1.67 -21.97 -30.85
C TRP A 273 1.04 -22.10 -29.47
N LEU A 274 0.99 -21.00 -28.70
CA LEU A 274 0.34 -20.98 -27.38
C LEU A 274 -1.15 -21.27 -27.46
N GLU A 275 -1.84 -20.74 -28.48
CA GLU A 275 -3.25 -21.06 -28.72
C GLU A 275 -3.45 -22.56 -28.99
N GLY A 276 -2.56 -23.19 -29.76
CA GLY A 276 -2.54 -24.63 -29.98
C GLY A 276 -2.37 -25.42 -28.68
N ILE A 277 -1.43 -25.02 -27.81
CA ILE A 277 -1.21 -25.65 -26.50
C ILE A 277 -2.44 -25.49 -25.60
N ASP A 278 -3.03 -24.29 -25.56
CA ASP A 278 -4.21 -24.02 -24.74
C ASP A 278 -5.42 -24.82 -25.21
N ARG A 279 -5.64 -24.92 -26.53
CA ARG A 279 -6.68 -25.78 -27.11
C ARG A 279 -6.48 -27.24 -26.68
N GLN A 280 -5.26 -27.78 -26.80
CA GLN A 280 -4.96 -29.15 -26.35
C GLN A 280 -5.20 -29.34 -24.85
N ALA A 281 -4.84 -28.35 -24.02
CA ALA A 281 -5.06 -28.41 -22.58
C ALA A 281 -6.56 -28.38 -22.21
N ILE A 282 -7.36 -27.55 -22.91
CA ILE A 282 -8.82 -27.51 -22.77
C ILE A 282 -9.42 -28.86 -23.16
N THR A 283 -9.05 -29.42 -24.32
CA THR A 283 -9.54 -30.73 -24.77
C THR A 283 -9.18 -31.84 -23.78
N LYS A 284 -7.95 -31.86 -23.24
CA LYS A 284 -7.55 -32.82 -22.20
C LYS A 284 -8.35 -32.66 -20.90
N LYS A 285 -8.67 -31.43 -20.50
CA LYS A 285 -9.49 -31.13 -19.31
C LYS A 285 -10.94 -31.58 -19.51
N GLU A 286 -11.53 -31.31 -20.67
CA GLU A 286 -12.87 -31.75 -21.04
C GLU A 286 -12.96 -33.28 -21.12
N LEU A 287 -11.95 -33.94 -21.69
CA LEU A 287 -11.82 -35.39 -21.70
C LEU A 287 -11.76 -35.96 -20.27
N LYS A 288 -10.96 -35.35 -19.38
CA LYS A 288 -10.88 -35.76 -17.97
C LYS A 288 -12.22 -35.54 -17.24
N ASN A 289 -12.89 -34.42 -17.48
CA ASN A 289 -14.17 -34.12 -16.84
C ASN A 289 -15.29 -35.05 -17.30
N SER A 290 -15.36 -35.35 -18.59
CA SER A 290 -16.31 -36.33 -19.15
C SER A 290 -16.04 -37.74 -18.63
N LEU A 291 -14.76 -38.14 -18.49
CA LEU A 291 -14.39 -39.40 -17.85
C LEU A 291 -14.80 -39.46 -16.38
N ASN A 292 -14.52 -38.40 -15.61
CA ASN A 292 -14.91 -38.31 -14.20
C ASN A 292 -16.43 -38.38 -14.05
N ARG A 293 -17.19 -37.69 -14.90
CA ARG A 293 -18.65 -37.75 -14.91
C ARG A 293 -19.15 -39.17 -15.16
N LEU A 294 -18.57 -39.87 -16.14
CA LEU A 294 -18.88 -41.27 -16.41
C LEU A 294 -18.57 -42.15 -15.19
N GLN A 295 -17.41 -41.99 -14.55
CA GLN A 295 -17.03 -42.74 -13.36
C GLN A 295 -17.97 -42.48 -12.17
N ILE A 296 -18.36 -41.23 -11.93
CA ILE A 296 -19.30 -40.86 -10.85
C ILE A 296 -20.67 -41.51 -11.08
N LEU A 297 -21.21 -41.42 -12.30
CA LEU A 297 -22.51 -42.03 -12.64
C LEU A 297 -22.48 -43.56 -12.50
N VAL A 298 -21.33 -44.18 -12.84
CA VAL A 298 -21.10 -45.60 -12.60
C VAL A 298 -21.01 -45.89 -11.10
N GLN A 299 -20.30 -45.11 -10.29
CA GLN A 299 -20.19 -45.34 -8.84
C GLN A 299 -21.50 -45.10 -8.09
N GLN A 300 -22.29 -44.09 -8.46
CA GLN A 300 -23.52 -43.67 -7.76
C GLN A 300 -24.77 -44.48 -8.13
N ASN A 301 -24.64 -45.56 -8.91
CA ASN A 301 -25.78 -46.40 -9.29
C ASN A 301 -26.84 -45.64 -10.12
N ALA A 302 -26.40 -44.69 -10.96
CA ALA A 302 -27.30 -43.91 -11.80
C ALA A 302 -28.02 -44.77 -12.85
N PRO A 303 -29.19 -44.30 -13.36
CA PRO A 303 -29.93 -44.95 -14.45
C PRO A 303 -29.05 -45.24 -15.69
N MET A 304 -29.27 -46.39 -16.34
CA MET A 304 -28.39 -46.91 -17.41
C MET A 304 -28.38 -46.03 -18.67
N ASP A 305 -29.50 -45.38 -18.98
CA ASP A 305 -29.64 -44.35 -20.01
C ASP A 305 -28.66 -43.19 -19.81
N GLN A 306 -28.53 -42.69 -18.56
CA GLN A 306 -27.58 -41.62 -18.23
C GLN A 306 -26.11 -42.06 -18.31
N ILE A 307 -25.82 -43.33 -17.98
CA ILE A 307 -24.48 -43.91 -18.11
C ILE A 307 -24.09 -44.06 -19.59
N ILE A 308 -25.03 -44.45 -20.46
CA ILE A 308 -24.80 -44.56 -21.90
C ILE A 308 -24.58 -43.18 -22.52
N GLU A 309 -25.39 -42.19 -22.17
CA GLU A 309 -25.23 -40.81 -22.65
C GLU A 309 -23.87 -40.20 -22.25
N ALA A 310 -23.43 -40.43 -21.00
CA ALA A 310 -22.13 -39.99 -20.53
C ALA A 310 -20.97 -40.71 -21.23
N ARG A 311 -21.14 -42.00 -21.55
CA ARG A 311 -20.15 -42.80 -22.29
C ARG A 311 -20.02 -42.31 -23.73
N ASP A 312 -21.14 -42.08 -24.40
CA ASP A 312 -21.14 -41.63 -25.79
C ASP A 312 -20.60 -40.20 -25.90
N SER A 313 -20.82 -39.36 -24.88
CA SER A 313 -20.20 -38.03 -24.76
C SER A 313 -18.68 -38.09 -24.60
N TYR A 314 -18.14 -39.08 -23.88
CA TYR A 314 -16.69 -39.30 -23.76
C TYR A 314 -16.08 -39.86 -25.07
N LEU A 315 -16.78 -40.77 -25.75
CA LEU A 315 -16.31 -41.37 -27.01
C LEU A 315 -16.22 -40.37 -28.17
N ARG A 316 -16.90 -39.21 -28.09
CA ARG A 316 -16.76 -38.12 -29.08
C ARG A 316 -15.33 -37.56 -29.18
N PHE A 317 -14.50 -37.76 -28.15
CA PHE A 317 -13.10 -37.36 -28.17
C PHE A 317 -12.17 -38.39 -28.85
N GLY A 318 -12.70 -39.52 -29.34
CA GLY A 318 -11.94 -40.52 -30.11
C GLY A 318 -11.04 -41.44 -29.28
N GLU A 319 -11.06 -41.32 -27.96
CA GLU A 319 -10.28 -42.15 -27.04
C GLU A 319 -11.12 -43.32 -26.47
N PRO A 320 -10.56 -44.54 -26.33
CA PRO A 320 -11.28 -45.66 -25.74
C PRO A 320 -11.55 -45.42 -24.24
N VAL A 321 -12.67 -45.95 -23.75
CA VAL A 321 -13.02 -45.91 -22.31
C VAL A 321 -12.03 -46.79 -21.54
N PRO A 322 -11.44 -46.30 -20.42
CA PRO A 322 -10.54 -47.10 -19.59
C PRO A 322 -11.16 -48.44 -19.16
N GLU A 323 -10.37 -49.52 -19.21
CA GLU A 323 -10.85 -50.90 -19.07
C GLU A 323 -11.60 -51.16 -17.75
N ALA A 324 -11.18 -50.53 -16.65
CA ALA A 324 -11.84 -50.62 -15.35
C ALA A 324 -13.28 -50.09 -15.40
N THR A 325 -13.49 -48.87 -15.94
CA THR A 325 -14.81 -48.27 -16.11
C THR A 325 -15.67 -49.07 -17.10
N ALA A 326 -15.05 -49.57 -18.18
CA ALA A 326 -15.74 -50.40 -19.18
C ALA A 326 -16.19 -51.76 -18.61
N HIS A 327 -15.46 -52.31 -17.64
CA HIS A 327 -15.81 -53.55 -16.95
C HIS A 327 -17.01 -53.35 -16.00
N GLU A 328 -17.04 -52.27 -15.22
CA GLU A 328 -18.15 -51.94 -14.32
C GLU A 328 -19.47 -51.69 -15.07
N ILE A 329 -19.41 -51.00 -16.21
CA ILE A 329 -20.57 -50.79 -17.08
C ILE A 329 -21.12 -52.12 -17.61
N ARG A 330 -20.24 -53.05 -18.04
CA ARG A 330 -20.62 -54.39 -18.53
C ARG A 330 -21.31 -55.22 -17.45
N GLN A 331 -20.78 -55.23 -16.23
CA GLN A 331 -21.39 -55.97 -15.11
C GLN A 331 -22.83 -55.51 -14.81
N ARG A 332 -23.10 -54.20 -14.92
CA ARG A 332 -24.46 -53.67 -14.70
C ARG A 332 -25.46 -54.01 -15.79
N GLN A 333 -25.03 -54.07 -17.04
CA GLN A 333 -25.92 -54.43 -18.16
C GLN A 333 -26.48 -55.87 -18.04
N GLU A 334 -25.81 -56.75 -17.29
CA GLU A 334 -26.18 -58.16 -17.16
C GLU A 334 -27.06 -58.47 -15.93
N ALA A 335 -27.11 -57.59 -14.92
CA ALA A 335 -27.87 -57.79 -13.68
C ALA A 335 -29.41 -57.96 -13.85
N PRO A 336 -30.14 -57.15 -14.64
CA PRO A 336 -31.59 -57.28 -14.77
C PRO A 336 -32.04 -58.56 -15.50
N LYS A 337 -31.18 -59.15 -16.33
CA LYS A 337 -31.47 -60.42 -17.04
C LYS A 337 -31.49 -61.63 -16.10
N ARG A 338 -30.82 -61.55 -14.94
CA ARG A 338 -30.79 -62.63 -13.93
C ARG A 338 -31.99 -62.60 -12.98
N ALA A 339 -32.58 -61.43 -12.72
CA ALA A 339 -33.74 -61.26 -11.84
C ALA A 339 -35.08 -61.69 -12.49
N ALA A 340 -35.24 -61.49 -13.80
CA ALA A 340 -36.47 -61.83 -14.52
C ALA A 340 -36.74 -63.36 -14.58
N ARG A 341 -35.70 -64.20 -14.53
CA ARG A 341 -35.85 -65.67 -14.58
C ARG A 341 -36.42 -66.28 -13.29
N LYS A 342 -36.38 -65.57 -12.16
CA LYS A 342 -36.86 -66.10 -10.86
C LYS A 342 -38.36 -65.84 -10.58
N LYS A 343 -39.03 -64.98 -11.35
CA LYS A 343 -40.45 -64.59 -11.12
C LYS A 343 -41.49 -65.38 -11.92
N LEU A 344 -41.08 -66.34 -12.77
CA LEU A 344 -41.98 -67.01 -13.73
C LEU A 344 -42.43 -68.43 -13.32
N ILE A 345 -42.12 -68.89 -12.09
CA ILE A 345 -42.37 -70.29 -11.66
C ILE A 345 -43.49 -70.42 -10.59
N LEU A 346 -44.14 -69.34 -10.13
CA LEU A 346 -44.98 -69.40 -8.91
C LEU A 346 -46.49 -69.11 -9.05
N ILE A 347 -47.09 -69.04 -10.25
CA ILE A 347 -48.53 -68.71 -10.40
C ILE A 347 -49.21 -69.54 -11.51
N SER A 348 -49.71 -70.73 -11.17
CA SER A 348 -50.84 -71.38 -11.86
C SER A 348 -51.36 -72.59 -11.06
N GLY A 349 -52.45 -72.42 -10.31
CA GLY A 349 -53.08 -73.53 -9.60
C GLY A 349 -54.44 -73.19 -8.98
N ALA A 350 -55.51 -73.53 -9.71
CA ALA A 350 -56.85 -73.91 -9.25
C ALA A 350 -57.87 -72.86 -8.76
N VAL A 351 -58.83 -72.49 -9.63
CA VAL A 351 -60.26 -72.32 -9.27
C VAL A 351 -61.13 -72.68 -10.48
N ALA A 352 -61.74 -73.87 -10.47
CA ALA A 352 -62.91 -74.22 -11.28
C ALA A 352 -63.56 -75.48 -10.70
N VAL A 353 -64.78 -75.33 -10.17
CA VAL A 353 -65.92 -76.29 -10.04
C VAL A 353 -66.80 -75.68 -8.94
N VAL A 354 -67.73 -74.79 -9.30
CA VAL A 354 -69.13 -75.10 -9.63
C VAL A 354 -69.92 -75.55 -8.39
N LEU A 355 -70.86 -74.71 -7.95
CA LEU A 355 -72.16 -75.17 -7.44
C LEU A 355 -73.23 -74.14 -7.79
N VAL A 356 -73.77 -74.34 -8.98
CA VAL A 356 -75.15 -74.01 -9.38
C VAL A 356 -76.10 -74.72 -8.43
N GLY A 357 -77.17 -74.05 -7.97
CA GLY A 357 -78.24 -74.77 -7.28
C GLY A 357 -79.23 -73.93 -6.48
N ILE A 358 -79.63 -72.77 -6.98
CA ILE A 358 -80.88 -72.11 -6.57
C ILE A 358 -82.04 -73.06 -6.93
N SER A 359 -82.95 -73.38 -6.00
CA SER A 359 -84.42 -73.34 -6.18
C SER A 359 -85.21 -73.98 -5.00
N ILE A 360 -85.93 -73.14 -4.24
CA ILE A 360 -87.39 -73.22 -3.94
C ILE A 360 -87.92 -74.55 -3.33
N GLY A 361 -88.61 -74.64 -2.19
CA GLY A 361 -89.45 -73.69 -1.48
C GLY A 361 -90.80 -74.36 -1.10
N VAL A 362 -91.17 -74.23 0.19
CA VAL A 362 -92.53 -73.88 0.65
C VAL A 362 -93.57 -74.95 1.09
N LEU A 363 -93.42 -76.28 0.97
CA LEU A 363 -94.57 -77.19 1.29
C LEU A 363 -94.48 -78.17 2.49
N GLY A 364 -93.61 -77.94 3.49
CA GLY A 364 -93.49 -78.81 4.68
C GLY A 364 -93.69 -78.12 6.05
N TYR A 365 -94.20 -76.88 6.04
CA TYR A 365 -94.17 -75.94 7.18
C TYR A 365 -95.20 -76.22 8.30
N LEU A 366 -96.05 -77.25 8.24
CA LEU A 366 -97.16 -77.40 9.21
C LEU A 366 -97.20 -78.70 10.03
N ALA A 367 -96.09 -79.44 10.13
CA ALA A 367 -95.99 -80.58 11.07
C ALA A 367 -94.83 -80.49 12.08
N ARG A 368 -94.00 -79.43 12.05
CA ARG A 368 -92.70 -79.37 12.76
C ARG A 368 -92.68 -78.58 14.07
N ASN A 369 -93.80 -77.97 14.48
CA ASN A 369 -93.87 -77.10 15.68
C ASN A 369 -93.85 -77.82 17.04
N ARG A 370 -93.45 -79.09 17.10
CA ARG A 370 -93.15 -79.77 18.37
C ARG A 370 -91.69 -80.20 18.54
N HIS A 371 -90.85 -80.07 17.49
CA HIS A 371 -89.41 -80.36 17.57
C HIS A 371 -88.51 -79.11 17.68
N ALA A 372 -89.05 -77.89 17.51
CA ALA A 372 -88.25 -76.65 17.54
C ALA A 372 -87.84 -76.19 18.96
N ALA A 373 -88.62 -76.49 19.99
CA ALA A 373 -88.37 -75.98 21.36
C ALA A 373 -87.21 -76.68 22.08
N ASP A 374 -86.90 -77.94 21.77
CA ASP A 374 -85.75 -78.67 22.35
C ASP A 374 -84.43 -78.37 21.63
N LEU A 375 -84.50 -77.92 20.38
CA LEU A 375 -83.36 -77.57 19.54
C LEU A 375 -82.75 -76.22 19.95
N GLU A 376 -83.60 -75.23 20.21
CA GLU A 376 -83.19 -73.87 20.59
C GLU A 376 -82.49 -73.83 21.97
N ARG A 377 -82.91 -74.65 22.93
CA ARG A 377 -82.26 -74.76 24.25
C ARG A 377 -80.86 -75.36 24.16
N LYS A 378 -80.71 -76.52 23.52
CA LYS A 378 -79.41 -77.21 23.40
C LYS A 378 -78.43 -76.44 22.52
N GLN A 379 -78.93 -75.70 21.52
CA GLN A 379 -78.13 -74.78 20.72
C GLN A 379 -77.66 -73.57 21.53
N ASN A 380 -78.53 -72.95 22.32
CA ASN A 380 -78.15 -71.83 23.18
C ASN A 380 -77.13 -72.25 24.25
N ASP A 381 -77.25 -73.43 24.84
CA ASP A 381 -76.28 -73.91 25.84
C ASP A 381 -74.87 -74.09 25.22
N LEU A 382 -74.79 -74.71 24.04
CA LEU A 382 -73.52 -74.86 23.32
C LEU A 382 -72.99 -73.52 22.78
N GLN A 383 -73.87 -72.63 22.31
CA GLN A 383 -73.50 -71.28 21.87
C GLN A 383 -72.98 -70.45 23.04
N GLN A 384 -73.56 -70.56 24.23
CA GLN A 384 -73.12 -69.84 25.42
C GLN A 384 -71.75 -70.32 25.90
N LEU A 385 -71.46 -71.63 25.81
CA LEU A 385 -70.12 -72.17 26.05
C LEU A 385 -69.11 -71.67 25.00
N PHE A 386 -69.53 -71.58 23.73
CA PHE A 386 -68.70 -71.04 22.65
C PHE A 386 -68.39 -69.56 22.85
N ASP A 387 -69.39 -68.76 23.21
CA ASP A 387 -69.26 -67.32 23.45
C ASP A 387 -68.50 -67.01 24.75
N ALA A 388 -68.53 -67.93 25.73
CA ALA A 388 -67.70 -67.88 26.93
C ALA A 388 -66.23 -68.31 26.70
N GLY A 389 -65.88 -68.74 25.49
CA GLY A 389 -64.53 -69.22 25.13
C GLY A 389 -64.18 -70.61 25.67
N ASP A 390 -65.14 -71.34 26.24
CA ASP A 390 -64.96 -72.72 26.70
C ASP A 390 -65.20 -73.71 25.54
N PHE A 391 -64.29 -73.66 24.56
CA PHE A 391 -64.37 -74.48 23.35
C PHE A 391 -64.26 -75.99 23.65
N GLN A 392 -63.55 -76.36 24.73
CA GLN A 392 -63.48 -77.75 25.20
C GLN A 392 -64.85 -78.22 25.70
N GLY A 393 -65.54 -77.38 26.49
CA GLY A 393 -66.91 -77.61 26.93
C GLY A 393 -67.92 -77.73 25.77
N VAL A 394 -67.74 -76.97 24.68
CA VAL A 394 -68.54 -77.10 23.44
C VAL A 394 -68.34 -78.46 22.77
N ILE A 395 -67.09 -78.93 22.65
CA ILE A 395 -66.78 -80.23 22.02
C ILE A 395 -67.31 -81.37 22.88
N GLU A 396 -67.11 -81.32 24.20
CA GLU A 396 -67.62 -82.33 25.12
C GLU A 396 -69.15 -82.36 25.14
N GLY A 397 -69.78 -81.19 25.17
CA GLY A 397 -71.24 -81.05 25.10
C GLY A 397 -71.82 -81.57 23.79
N TYR A 398 -71.15 -81.30 22.65
CA TYR A 398 -71.51 -81.85 21.34
C TYR A 398 -71.32 -83.38 21.28
N THR A 399 -70.24 -83.91 21.84
CA THR A 399 -69.96 -85.36 21.90
C THR A 399 -71.00 -86.09 22.77
N ARG A 400 -71.40 -85.49 23.90
CA ARG A 400 -72.53 -85.98 24.71
C ARG A 400 -73.83 -85.97 23.91
N LEU A 401 -74.11 -84.91 23.16
CA LEU A 401 -75.26 -84.81 22.27
C LEU A 401 -75.28 -85.90 21.20
N GLN A 402 -74.13 -86.18 20.59
CA GLN A 402 -73.94 -87.22 19.57
C GLN A 402 -74.25 -88.63 20.11
N THR A 403 -74.06 -88.82 21.42
CA THR A 403 -74.33 -90.09 22.09
C THR A 403 -75.78 -90.21 22.56
N SER A 404 -76.38 -89.11 23.05
CA SER A 404 -77.75 -89.12 23.61
C SER A 404 -78.86 -88.93 22.58
N ASP A 405 -78.60 -88.19 21.49
CA ASP A 405 -79.61 -87.80 20.51
C ASP A 405 -78.99 -87.60 19.12
N PRO A 406 -78.69 -88.69 18.39
CA PRO A 406 -77.86 -88.66 17.18
C PRO A 406 -78.45 -87.82 16.04
N GLU A 407 -79.78 -87.76 15.92
CA GLU A 407 -80.46 -86.97 14.90
C GLU A 407 -80.29 -85.46 15.11
N LEU A 408 -80.25 -84.99 16.37
CA LEU A 408 -79.99 -83.60 16.72
C LEU A 408 -78.52 -83.22 16.51
N ALA A 409 -77.57 -84.13 16.79
CA ALA A 409 -76.14 -83.87 16.60
C ALA A 409 -75.73 -83.72 15.12
N MET A 410 -76.45 -84.37 14.20
CA MET A 410 -76.21 -84.26 12.74
C MET A 410 -76.70 -82.93 12.15
N LEU A 411 -77.35 -82.06 12.93
CA LEU A 411 -77.78 -80.76 12.44
C LEU A 411 -76.59 -79.89 12.01
N PRO A 412 -76.69 -79.19 10.87
CA PRO A 412 -75.60 -78.36 10.35
C PRO A 412 -75.13 -77.29 11.34
N GLU A 413 -76.05 -76.71 12.11
CA GLU A 413 -75.75 -75.62 13.04
C GLU A 413 -74.88 -76.08 14.21
N LEU A 414 -75.25 -77.17 14.89
CA LEU A 414 -74.49 -77.73 16.02
C LEU A 414 -73.16 -78.35 15.58
N SER A 415 -73.14 -79.04 14.43
CA SER A 415 -71.91 -79.58 13.86
C SER A 415 -70.95 -78.48 13.38
N SER A 416 -71.48 -77.36 12.87
CA SER A 416 -70.67 -76.18 12.53
C SER A 416 -70.09 -75.51 13.77
N LEU A 417 -70.84 -75.45 14.87
CA LEU A 417 -70.36 -74.90 16.14
C LEU A 417 -69.20 -75.72 16.71
N ASN A 418 -69.33 -77.05 16.70
CA ASN A 418 -68.26 -77.97 17.10
C ASN A 418 -67.03 -77.86 16.18
N LYS A 419 -67.22 -77.76 14.86
CA LYS A 419 -66.10 -77.54 13.92
C LYS A 419 -65.41 -76.20 14.12
N ARG A 420 -66.16 -75.14 14.45
CA ARG A 420 -65.59 -73.83 14.80
C ARG A 420 -64.85 -73.90 16.13
N ALA A 421 -65.38 -74.61 17.13
CA ALA A 421 -64.70 -74.81 18.41
C ALA A 421 -63.38 -75.60 18.23
N GLN A 422 -63.39 -76.67 17.43
CA GLN A 422 -62.18 -77.41 17.05
C GLN A 422 -61.20 -76.55 16.26
N SER A 423 -61.69 -75.68 15.37
CA SER A 423 -60.85 -74.73 14.64
C SER A 423 -60.19 -73.74 15.59
N GLU A 424 -60.92 -73.18 16.56
CA GLU A 424 -60.40 -72.21 17.53
C GLU A 424 -59.40 -72.82 18.52
N ILE A 425 -59.61 -74.08 18.94
CA ILE A 425 -58.60 -74.80 19.72
C ILE A 425 -57.34 -75.01 18.87
N SER A 426 -57.47 -75.39 17.60
CA SER A 426 -56.30 -75.61 16.73
C SER A 426 -55.55 -74.32 16.36
N THR A 427 -56.22 -73.16 16.35
CA THR A 427 -55.56 -71.86 16.15
C THR A 427 -54.82 -71.44 17.42
N GLU A 428 -55.39 -71.68 18.60
CA GLU A 428 -54.74 -71.41 19.88
C GLU A 428 -53.53 -72.34 20.11
N GLU A 429 -53.63 -73.63 19.79
CA GLU A 429 -52.50 -74.57 19.83
C GLU A 429 -51.35 -74.10 18.92
N LYS A 430 -51.67 -73.66 17.69
CA LYS A 430 -50.67 -73.13 16.75
C LYS A 430 -50.07 -71.80 17.23
N ARG A 431 -50.83 -70.95 17.92
CA ARG A 431 -50.34 -69.70 18.52
C ARG A 431 -49.33 -70.01 19.63
N VAL A 432 -49.68 -70.92 20.55
CA VAL A 432 -48.84 -71.35 21.65
C VAL A 432 -47.55 -71.99 21.13
N GLU A 433 -47.62 -72.91 20.15
CA GLU A 433 -46.42 -73.50 19.53
C GLU A 433 -45.52 -72.45 18.86
N ARG A 434 -46.12 -71.44 18.23
CA ARG A 434 -45.38 -70.36 17.59
C ARG A 434 -44.74 -69.42 18.61
N PHE A 435 -45.45 -69.10 19.69
CA PHE A 435 -44.94 -68.31 20.80
C PHE A 435 -43.75 -69.01 21.47
N ASP A 436 -43.88 -70.28 21.84
CA ASP A 436 -42.82 -71.06 22.50
C ASP A 436 -41.58 -71.20 21.60
N ARG A 437 -41.76 -71.41 20.29
CA ARG A 437 -40.65 -71.48 19.33
C ARG A 437 -39.90 -70.14 19.22
N LEU A 438 -40.63 -69.03 19.09
CA LEU A 438 -40.03 -67.70 18.99
C LEU A 438 -39.41 -67.27 20.32
N TYR A 439 -39.99 -67.68 21.44
CA TYR A 439 -39.48 -67.39 22.78
C TYR A 439 -38.15 -68.12 22.98
N LYS A 440 -38.05 -69.42 22.67
CA LYS A 440 -36.78 -70.17 22.69
C LYS A 440 -35.72 -69.62 21.73
N GLN A 441 -36.14 -69.00 20.64
CA GLN A 441 -35.22 -68.35 19.71
C GLN A 441 -34.71 -67.00 20.24
N ALA A 442 -35.53 -66.28 21.02
CA ALA A 442 -35.19 -64.98 21.60
C ALA A 442 -34.51 -65.08 22.98
N ASP A 443 -34.81 -66.12 23.75
CA ASP A 443 -34.24 -66.36 25.08
C ASP A 443 -32.81 -66.90 24.95
N SER A 444 -31.87 -65.96 24.96
CA SER A 444 -30.45 -66.24 25.05
C SER A 444 -29.95 -65.87 26.44
N GLU A 445 -29.03 -66.64 27.02
CA GLU A 445 -28.35 -66.26 28.26
C GLU A 445 -27.58 -64.95 28.12
N ASP A 446 -27.08 -64.64 26.90
CA ASP A 446 -26.40 -63.39 26.58
C ASP A 446 -27.41 -62.30 26.14
N PRO A 447 -27.61 -61.23 26.93
CA PRO A 447 -28.50 -60.13 26.57
C PRO A 447 -28.11 -59.42 25.25
N ALA A 448 -26.86 -59.52 24.81
CA ALA A 448 -26.41 -58.95 23.55
C ALA A 448 -27.06 -59.62 22.33
N LEU A 449 -27.35 -60.93 22.41
CA LEU A 449 -27.87 -61.77 21.33
C LEU A 449 -29.40 -61.80 21.25
N ILE A 450 -30.12 -61.22 22.21
CA ILE A 450 -31.58 -61.09 22.15
C ILE A 450 -31.96 -60.23 20.94
N ASP A 451 -32.69 -60.81 19.98
CA ASP A 451 -33.10 -60.18 18.72
C ASP A 451 -34.33 -59.28 18.93
N LEU A 452 -34.16 -57.98 18.69
CA LEU A 452 -35.21 -56.96 18.83
C LEU A 452 -36.38 -57.21 17.89
N SER A 453 -36.13 -57.74 16.69
CA SER A 453 -37.20 -58.01 15.72
C SER A 453 -38.11 -59.15 16.17
N VAL A 454 -37.57 -60.11 16.93
CA VAL A 454 -38.31 -61.25 17.48
C VAL A 454 -39.12 -60.85 18.72
N LEU A 455 -38.63 -59.86 19.50
CA LEU A 455 -39.37 -59.32 20.66
C LEU A 455 -40.69 -58.64 20.26
N ASP A 456 -40.70 -57.86 19.17
CA ASP A 456 -41.94 -57.23 18.67
C ASP A 456 -42.98 -58.28 18.24
N LEU A 457 -42.52 -59.35 17.58
CA LEU A 457 -43.34 -60.49 17.20
C LEU A 457 -43.89 -61.26 18.42
N LEU A 458 -43.06 -61.48 19.45
CA LEU A 458 -43.47 -62.11 20.70
C LEU A 458 -44.51 -61.28 21.45
N ARG A 459 -44.34 -59.96 21.51
CA ARG A 459 -45.34 -59.05 22.10
C ARG A 459 -46.69 -59.17 21.41
N SER A 460 -46.72 -59.27 20.08
CA SER A 460 -47.99 -59.44 19.34
C SER A 460 -48.65 -60.81 19.50
N LEU A 461 -47.91 -61.83 19.95
CA LEU A 461 -48.40 -63.19 20.12
C LEU A 461 -48.77 -63.53 21.58
N ALA A 462 -48.28 -62.78 22.57
CA ALA A 462 -48.61 -62.95 23.98
C ALA A 462 -50.10 -62.62 24.21
N SER A 463 -50.87 -63.59 24.69
CA SER A 463 -52.29 -63.41 25.03
C SER A 463 -52.59 -63.70 26.51
N THR A 464 -51.68 -64.37 27.20
CA THR A 464 -51.81 -64.67 28.63
C THR A 464 -50.88 -63.80 29.47
N LYS A 465 -51.25 -63.59 30.74
CA LYS A 465 -50.47 -62.79 31.70
C LYS A 465 -49.08 -63.38 31.97
N ASP A 466 -48.93 -64.69 31.86
CA ASP A 466 -47.65 -65.39 32.02
C ASP A 466 -46.75 -65.17 30.78
N GLU A 467 -47.31 -65.23 29.58
CA GLU A 467 -46.58 -64.90 28.34
C GLU A 467 -46.14 -63.43 28.30
N GLU A 468 -47.00 -62.50 28.75
CA GLU A 468 -46.67 -61.08 28.86
C GLU A 468 -45.50 -60.83 29.83
N THR A 469 -45.48 -61.52 30.97
CA THR A 469 -44.40 -61.39 31.95
C THR A 469 -43.08 -61.99 31.44
N LEU A 470 -43.13 -63.09 30.68
CA LEU A 470 -41.96 -63.67 30.02
C LEU A 470 -41.36 -62.70 28.98
N VAL A 471 -42.19 -62.07 28.13
CA VAL A 471 -41.73 -61.05 27.18
C VAL A 471 -41.16 -59.83 27.90
N ALA A 472 -41.83 -59.34 28.94
CA ALA A 472 -41.35 -58.22 29.76
C ALA A 472 -39.99 -58.50 30.41
N SER A 473 -39.71 -59.75 30.81
CA SER A 473 -38.41 -60.13 31.37
C SER A 473 -37.26 -60.05 30.35
N LEU A 474 -37.50 -60.47 29.10
CA LEU A 474 -36.52 -60.36 28.01
C LEU A 474 -36.32 -58.89 27.59
N GLU A 475 -37.41 -58.11 27.50
CA GLU A 475 -37.35 -56.67 27.24
C GLU A 475 -36.51 -55.96 28.32
N ASN A 476 -36.74 -56.26 29.61
CA ASN A 476 -35.97 -55.68 30.70
C ASN A 476 -34.48 -56.04 30.63
N ARG A 477 -34.14 -57.31 30.37
CA ARG A 477 -32.74 -57.75 30.22
C ARG A 477 -32.05 -57.05 29.06
N LYS A 478 -32.72 -56.94 27.90
CA LYS A 478 -32.18 -56.25 26.73
C LYS A 478 -32.01 -54.75 26.98
N THR A 479 -32.99 -54.13 27.63
CA THR A 479 -32.97 -52.70 27.95
C THR A 479 -31.84 -52.39 28.92
N GLN A 480 -31.69 -53.16 30.00
CA GLN A 480 -30.57 -53.02 30.95
C GLN A 480 -29.20 -53.17 30.28
N TYR A 481 -29.04 -54.11 29.35
CA TYR A 481 -27.80 -54.25 28.59
C TYR A 481 -27.53 -53.04 27.67
N MET A 482 -28.56 -52.55 26.98
CA MET A 482 -28.44 -51.38 26.10
C MET A 482 -28.13 -50.11 26.89
N ASP A 483 -28.74 -49.94 28.08
CA ASP A 483 -28.46 -48.83 28.98
C ASP A 483 -27.04 -48.93 29.56
N ALA A 484 -26.60 -50.12 30.00
CA ALA A 484 -25.21 -50.32 30.45
C ALA A 484 -24.18 -50.04 29.34
N GLN A 485 -24.47 -50.43 28.09
CA GLN A 485 -23.62 -50.10 26.93
C GLN A 485 -23.62 -48.60 26.62
N ARG A 486 -24.77 -47.93 26.75
CA ARG A 486 -24.89 -46.48 26.58
C ARG A 486 -24.09 -45.75 27.66
N ASP A 487 -24.19 -46.17 28.92
CA ASP A 487 -23.46 -45.57 30.05
C ASP A 487 -21.95 -45.77 29.87
N GLN A 488 -21.51 -46.99 29.55
CA GLN A 488 -20.10 -47.28 29.29
C GLN A 488 -19.52 -46.42 28.15
N GLN A 489 -20.25 -46.27 27.04
CA GLN A 489 -19.81 -45.41 25.93
C GLN A 489 -19.88 -43.92 26.29
N SER A 490 -20.86 -43.50 27.10
CA SER A 490 -20.98 -42.11 27.57
C SER A 490 -19.82 -41.73 28.48
N ASP A 491 -19.46 -42.60 29.43
CA ASP A 491 -18.34 -42.37 30.34
C ASP A 491 -16.99 -42.34 29.61
N ALA A 492 -16.80 -43.26 28.65
CA ALA A 492 -15.60 -43.26 27.80
C ALA A 492 -15.50 -41.98 26.97
N LEU A 493 -16.61 -41.54 26.36
CA LEU A 493 -16.69 -40.30 25.60
C LEU A 493 -16.39 -39.09 26.48
N LEU A 494 -17.01 -38.99 27.66
CA LEU A 494 -16.80 -37.87 28.60
C LEU A 494 -15.33 -37.80 29.07
N LYS A 495 -14.69 -38.94 29.28
CA LYS A 495 -13.27 -39.01 29.64
C LYS A 495 -12.36 -38.49 28.53
N GLU A 496 -12.58 -38.90 27.28
CA GLU A 496 -11.82 -38.37 26.12
C GLU A 496 -12.11 -36.87 25.91
N LEU A 497 -13.36 -36.43 26.03
CA LEU A 497 -13.72 -35.01 25.95
C LEU A 497 -13.01 -34.16 27.01
N GLY A 498 -12.86 -34.68 28.24
CA GLY A 498 -12.12 -34.01 29.30
C GLY A 498 -10.64 -33.79 28.95
N GLN A 499 -10.00 -34.75 28.24
CA GLN A 499 -8.63 -34.61 27.77
C GLN A 499 -8.53 -33.56 26.65
N PHE A 500 -9.43 -33.59 25.68
CA PHE A 500 -9.46 -32.59 24.60
C PHE A 500 -9.79 -31.19 25.09
N GLN A 501 -10.60 -31.05 26.15
CA GLN A 501 -10.86 -29.76 26.79
C GLN A 501 -9.59 -29.19 27.41
N GLN A 502 -8.79 -30.00 28.10
CA GLN A 502 -7.51 -29.57 28.67
C GLN A 502 -6.52 -29.16 27.57
N GLU A 503 -6.44 -29.91 26.48
CA GLU A 503 -5.61 -29.56 25.32
C GLU A 503 -6.07 -28.25 24.67
N PHE A 504 -7.38 -28.05 24.53
CA PHE A 504 -7.94 -26.80 24.02
C PHE A 504 -7.57 -25.61 24.90
N ASP A 505 -7.64 -25.74 26.22
CA ASP A 505 -7.29 -24.67 27.15
C ASP A 505 -5.77 -24.38 27.14
N GLN A 506 -4.91 -25.39 26.95
CA GLN A 506 -3.48 -25.17 26.70
C GLN A 506 -3.24 -24.40 25.40
N LEU A 507 -3.94 -24.74 24.31
CA LEU A 507 -3.82 -24.06 23.02
C LEU A 507 -4.29 -22.61 23.07
N LYS A 508 -5.28 -22.27 23.90
CA LYS A 508 -5.71 -20.86 24.12
C LYS A 508 -4.62 -19.98 24.72
N SER A 509 -3.73 -20.55 25.52
CA SER A 509 -2.66 -19.82 26.19
C SER A 509 -1.42 -19.59 25.31
N ARG A 510 -1.31 -20.30 24.18
CA ARG A 510 -0.19 -20.13 23.24
C ARG A 510 -0.35 -18.84 22.42
N PRO A 511 0.76 -18.21 21.99
CA PRO A 511 0.71 -17.13 21.02
C PRO A 511 -0.03 -17.56 19.76
N ASP A 512 -0.83 -16.65 19.20
CA ASP A 512 -1.53 -16.87 17.94
C ASP A 512 -0.49 -16.99 16.82
N GLY A 513 -0.55 -18.09 16.07
CA GLY A 513 0.45 -18.47 15.06
C GLY A 513 -0.06 -19.60 14.16
N ASP A 514 0.60 -19.84 13.03
CA ASP A 514 0.21 -20.91 12.10
C ASP A 514 0.25 -22.30 12.76
N GLU A 515 1.22 -22.54 13.65
CA GLU A 515 1.32 -23.77 14.44
C GLU A 515 0.11 -23.95 15.36
N THR A 516 -0.30 -22.89 16.07
CA THR A 516 -1.47 -22.89 16.95
C THR A 516 -2.76 -23.13 16.15
N LEU A 517 -2.90 -22.51 14.97
CA LEU A 517 -4.05 -22.71 14.09
C LEU A 517 -4.11 -24.15 13.55
N ALA A 518 -2.97 -24.74 13.18
CA ALA A 518 -2.87 -26.12 12.73
C ALA A 518 -3.25 -27.11 13.85
N ALA A 519 -2.74 -26.89 15.07
CA ALA A 519 -3.07 -27.70 16.25
C ALA A 519 -4.57 -27.65 16.57
N LEU A 520 -5.18 -26.46 16.58
CA LEU A 520 -6.62 -26.30 16.82
C LEU A 520 -7.47 -27.04 15.76
N ARG A 521 -7.08 -27.00 14.49
CA ARG A 521 -7.77 -27.74 13.41
C ARG A 521 -7.62 -29.25 13.56
N SER A 522 -6.45 -29.74 13.98
CA SER A 522 -6.23 -31.16 14.27
C SER A 522 -7.16 -31.63 15.38
N LEU A 523 -7.19 -30.89 16.50
CA LEU A 523 -8.03 -31.16 17.65
C LEU A 523 -9.53 -31.13 17.29
N GLN A 524 -9.97 -30.17 16.46
CA GLN A 524 -11.36 -30.14 15.96
C GLN A 524 -11.71 -31.38 15.12
N SER A 525 -10.76 -31.88 14.32
CA SER A 525 -10.93 -33.11 13.54
C SER A 525 -11.06 -34.34 14.44
N GLU A 526 -10.27 -34.42 15.50
CA GLU A 526 -10.29 -35.53 16.47
C GLU A 526 -11.59 -35.54 17.27
N VAL A 527 -12.01 -34.39 17.78
CA VAL A 527 -13.30 -34.22 18.46
C VAL A 527 -14.46 -34.60 17.53
N SER A 528 -14.37 -34.32 16.22
CA SER A 528 -15.42 -34.71 15.25
C SER A 528 -15.47 -36.22 14.99
N ARG A 529 -14.38 -36.96 15.19
CA ARG A 529 -14.34 -38.42 15.00
C ARG A 529 -14.94 -39.20 16.17
N LEU A 530 -15.12 -38.57 17.33
CA LEU A 530 -15.70 -39.19 18.53
C LEU A 530 -17.13 -39.71 18.30
N GLU A 531 -17.91 -39.02 17.48
CA GLU A 531 -19.30 -39.39 17.17
C GLU A 531 -19.38 -40.79 16.52
N ASN A 532 -18.42 -41.10 15.63
CA ASN A 532 -18.34 -42.41 14.99
C ASN A 532 -17.74 -43.49 15.90
N ARG A 533 -16.93 -43.10 16.90
CA ARG A 533 -16.27 -44.04 17.84
C ARG A 533 -17.22 -44.47 18.97
N TYR A 534 -18.15 -43.60 19.35
CA TYR A 534 -19.10 -43.81 20.45
C TYR A 534 -20.57 -43.67 20.00
N PRO A 535 -21.04 -44.51 19.05
CA PRO A 535 -22.34 -44.34 18.40
C PRO A 535 -23.55 -44.57 19.32
N LYS A 536 -23.38 -45.14 20.51
CA LYS A 536 -24.45 -45.41 21.48
C LYS A 536 -24.41 -44.46 22.69
N ALA A 537 -23.55 -43.45 22.70
CA ALA A 537 -23.46 -42.50 23.81
C ALA A 537 -24.79 -41.74 24.03
N SER A 538 -24.99 -41.24 25.25
CA SER A 538 -26.16 -40.45 25.63
C SER A 538 -26.19 -39.10 24.92
N SER A 539 -27.38 -38.51 24.80
CA SER A 539 -27.56 -37.17 24.22
C SER A 539 -26.83 -36.07 25.00
N ASP A 540 -26.65 -36.21 26.31
CA ASP A 540 -25.87 -35.27 27.13
C ASP A 540 -24.38 -35.28 26.76
N ALA A 541 -23.80 -36.47 26.61
CA ALA A 541 -22.39 -36.61 26.24
C ALA A 541 -22.12 -36.08 24.82
N ILE A 542 -23.04 -36.32 23.88
CA ILE A 542 -23.00 -35.74 22.53
C ILE A 542 -23.19 -34.21 22.59
N GLY A 543 -24.05 -33.70 23.48
CA GLY A 543 -24.23 -32.28 23.73
C GLY A 543 -22.93 -31.59 24.15
N LYS A 544 -22.17 -32.19 25.07
CA LYS A 544 -20.86 -31.66 25.51
C LYS A 544 -19.80 -31.68 24.40
N GLN A 545 -19.79 -32.71 23.56
CA GLN A 545 -18.94 -32.75 22.36
C GLN A 545 -19.25 -31.57 21.42
N SER A 546 -20.53 -31.28 21.18
CA SER A 546 -20.96 -30.16 20.34
C SER A 546 -20.49 -28.80 20.88
N ILE A 547 -20.58 -28.59 22.20
CA ILE A 547 -20.09 -27.37 22.86
C ILE A 547 -18.59 -27.18 22.63
N LEU A 548 -17.77 -28.21 22.87
CA LEU A 548 -16.33 -28.14 22.62
C LEU A 548 -16.01 -27.88 21.15
N ARG A 549 -16.71 -28.56 20.23
CA ARG A 549 -16.55 -28.35 18.77
C ARG A 549 -16.87 -26.92 18.35
N SER A 550 -17.93 -26.32 18.91
CA SER A 550 -18.29 -24.93 18.67
C SER A 550 -17.24 -23.97 19.22
N GLY A 551 -16.75 -24.19 20.45
CA GLY A 551 -15.67 -23.42 21.05
C GLY A 551 -14.37 -23.46 20.23
N LEU A 552 -13.98 -24.64 19.75
CA LEU A 552 -12.85 -24.81 18.83
C LEU A 552 -13.07 -24.04 17.52
N GLY A 553 -14.26 -24.13 16.93
CA GLY A 553 -14.61 -23.40 15.71
C GLY A 553 -14.48 -21.89 15.87
N GLY A 554 -15.01 -21.34 16.97
CA GLY A 554 -14.90 -19.92 17.30
C GLY A 554 -13.45 -19.46 17.43
N ARG A 555 -12.62 -20.22 18.17
CA ARG A 555 -11.19 -19.88 18.33
C ARG A 555 -10.40 -20.01 17.03
N ILE A 556 -10.65 -21.04 16.21
CA ILE A 556 -10.03 -21.18 14.87
C ILE A 556 -10.34 -19.98 14.00
N GLN A 557 -11.59 -19.50 14.03
CA GLN A 557 -12.00 -18.33 13.26
C GLN A 557 -11.33 -17.05 13.77
N GLU A 558 -11.23 -16.88 15.10
CA GLU A 558 -10.55 -15.74 15.73
C GLU A 558 -9.04 -15.71 15.43
N VAL A 559 -8.34 -16.83 15.62
CA VAL A 559 -6.90 -16.94 15.32
C VAL A 559 -6.67 -16.75 13.83
N GLY A 560 -7.52 -17.36 12.99
CA GLY A 560 -7.44 -17.24 11.54
C GLY A 560 -7.69 -15.81 11.03
N SER A 561 -8.61 -15.06 11.64
CA SER A 561 -8.84 -13.65 11.27
C SER A 561 -7.68 -12.77 11.71
N ARG A 562 -7.11 -12.98 12.90
CA ARG A 562 -5.91 -12.28 13.37
C ARG A 562 -4.69 -12.55 12.48
N LEU A 563 -4.44 -13.80 12.11
CA LEU A 563 -3.33 -14.15 11.21
C LEU A 563 -3.51 -13.54 9.81
N LYS A 564 -4.73 -13.53 9.27
CA LYS A 564 -5.02 -12.82 8.02
C LYS A 564 -4.80 -11.32 8.14
N ALA A 565 -5.18 -10.70 9.26
CA ALA A 565 -4.94 -9.28 9.50
C ALA A 565 -3.44 -8.98 9.62
N MET A 566 -2.66 -9.83 10.30
CA MET A 566 -1.20 -9.73 10.37
C MET A 566 -0.56 -9.89 8.99
N ALA A 567 -0.92 -10.91 8.22
CA ALA A 567 -0.41 -11.13 6.87
C ALA A 567 -0.77 -9.99 5.91
N SER A 568 -1.99 -9.45 6.01
CA SER A 568 -2.41 -8.27 5.24
C SER A 568 -1.60 -7.04 5.61
N ARG A 569 -1.32 -6.84 6.91
CA ARG A 569 -0.47 -5.76 7.40
C ARG A 569 0.96 -5.93 6.89
N ASP A 570 1.55 -7.11 6.99
CA ASP A 570 2.92 -7.38 6.53
C ASP A 570 3.04 -7.19 5.01
N SER A 571 2.06 -7.68 4.24
CA SER A 571 2.00 -7.45 2.78
C SER A 571 1.87 -5.98 2.44
N ALA A 572 1.11 -5.20 3.21
CA ALA A 572 0.97 -3.77 2.96
C ALA A 572 2.25 -3.01 3.36
N VAL A 573 2.90 -3.37 4.46
CA VAL A 573 4.22 -2.83 4.82
C VAL A 573 5.27 -3.17 3.73
N ASP A 574 5.27 -4.39 3.21
CA ASP A 574 6.16 -4.78 2.10
C ASP A 574 5.87 -3.98 0.82
N SER A 575 4.60 -3.69 0.55
CA SER A 575 4.21 -2.76 -0.51
C SER A 575 4.77 -1.35 -0.27
N LEU A 576 4.81 -0.87 0.97
CA LEU A 576 5.40 0.44 1.28
C LEU A 576 6.92 0.44 1.06
N VAL A 577 7.60 -0.63 1.48
CA VAL A 577 9.06 -0.80 1.32
C VAL A 577 9.46 -0.87 -0.17
N THR A 578 8.67 -1.56 -0.99
CA THR A 578 8.94 -1.77 -2.43
C THR A 578 8.47 -0.62 -3.34
N ALA A 579 7.89 0.45 -2.77
CA ALA A 579 7.47 1.61 -3.55
C ALA A 579 8.67 2.24 -4.28
N ARG A 580 8.51 2.60 -5.55
CA ARG A 580 9.61 3.08 -6.41
C ARG A 580 9.88 4.58 -6.29
N SER A 581 8.86 5.35 -5.91
CA SER A 581 8.93 6.80 -5.73
C SER A 581 8.11 7.21 -4.50
N LEU A 582 8.33 8.44 -4.02
CA LEU A 582 7.60 9.00 -2.89
C LEU A 582 6.11 9.16 -3.18
N GLY A 583 5.71 9.52 -4.41
CA GLY A 583 4.29 9.57 -4.77
C GLY A 583 3.61 8.19 -4.74
N VAL A 584 4.26 7.15 -5.28
CA VAL A 584 3.74 5.76 -5.15
C VAL A 584 3.68 5.33 -3.68
N PHE A 585 4.60 5.80 -2.85
CA PHE A 585 4.58 5.55 -1.42
C PHE A 585 3.42 6.29 -0.73
N ALA A 586 3.14 7.54 -1.09
CA ALA A 586 1.98 8.31 -0.60
C ALA A 586 0.64 7.64 -0.98
N ASP A 587 0.53 7.17 -2.21
CA ASP A 587 -0.63 6.43 -2.71
C ASP A 587 -0.83 5.13 -1.91
N ARG A 588 0.25 4.34 -1.72
CA ARG A 588 0.22 3.10 -0.93
C ARG A 588 -0.05 3.35 0.55
N LEU A 589 0.43 4.45 1.12
CA LEU A 589 0.10 4.88 2.48
C LEU A 589 -1.39 5.19 2.61
N THR A 590 -1.96 5.87 1.61
CA THR A 590 -3.39 6.18 1.56
C THR A 590 -4.21 4.89 1.43
N GLU A 591 -3.82 3.97 0.55
CA GLU A 591 -4.45 2.65 0.43
C GLU A 591 -4.37 1.85 1.73
N PHE A 592 -3.20 1.82 2.36
CA PHE A 592 -2.99 1.18 3.66
C PHE A 592 -3.89 1.78 4.74
N SER A 593 -4.04 3.11 4.75
CA SER A 593 -4.92 3.79 5.69
C SER A 593 -6.41 3.48 5.46
N ASN A 594 -6.80 3.21 4.21
CA ASN A 594 -8.18 2.87 3.86
C ASN A 594 -8.53 1.40 4.08
N GLN A 595 -7.55 0.48 3.97
CA GLN A 595 -7.74 -0.96 4.13
C GLN A 595 -7.69 -1.42 5.59
N ALA A 596 -7.04 -0.66 6.48
CA ALA A 596 -6.90 -1.01 7.88
C ALA A 596 -8.21 -0.77 8.65
N ILE A 597 -9.05 -1.81 8.67
CA ILE A 597 -10.29 -1.91 9.43
C ILE A 597 -9.94 -1.93 10.95
N VAL A 598 -10.39 -0.89 11.68
CA VAL A 598 -10.66 -0.84 13.14
C VAL A 598 -9.52 -0.47 14.12
N ASP A 599 -8.24 -0.38 13.73
CA ASP A 599 -7.19 0.04 14.69
C ASP A 599 -7.02 1.58 14.75
N THR A 600 -7.10 2.18 15.94
CA THR A 600 -7.04 3.65 16.16
C THR A 600 -5.71 4.27 15.72
N LYS A 601 -4.67 3.45 15.49
CA LYS A 601 -3.35 3.86 15.00
C LYS A 601 -3.31 4.22 13.50
N VAL A 602 -4.43 4.09 12.78
CA VAL A 602 -4.52 4.31 11.32
C VAL A 602 -4.62 5.79 10.91
N ILE A 603 -5.09 6.67 11.81
CA ILE A 603 -5.25 8.11 11.55
C ILE A 603 -3.90 8.80 11.26
N GLU A 604 -2.81 8.29 11.84
CA GLU A 604 -1.48 8.90 11.66
C GLU A 604 -0.99 8.76 10.21
N PHE A 605 -1.24 7.62 9.55
CA PHE A 605 -0.78 7.38 8.17
C PHE A 605 -1.53 8.22 7.12
N SER A 606 -2.84 8.47 7.31
CA SER A 606 -3.62 9.31 6.39
C SER A 606 -3.26 10.79 6.50
N LYS A 607 -2.85 11.24 7.69
CA LYS A 607 -2.29 12.59 7.88
C LYS A 607 -0.94 12.70 7.19
N VAL A 608 -0.09 11.70 7.35
CA VAL A 608 1.24 11.66 6.75
C VAL A 608 1.17 11.57 5.23
N SER A 609 0.22 10.83 4.62
CA SER A 609 0.10 10.80 3.16
C SER A 609 -0.22 12.17 2.53
N GLN A 610 -0.79 13.11 3.30
CA GLN A 610 -1.02 14.49 2.86
C GLN A 610 0.25 15.35 2.89
N GLU A 611 1.35 14.85 3.44
CA GLU A 611 2.66 15.51 3.52
C GLU A 611 3.55 15.23 2.29
N GLU A 612 3.01 14.60 1.24
CA GLU A 612 3.74 14.25 0.00
C GLU A 612 4.56 15.41 -0.57
N GLU A 613 3.95 16.60 -0.69
CA GLU A 613 4.60 17.81 -1.20
C GLU A 613 5.85 18.19 -0.38
N LEU A 614 5.86 17.91 0.94
CA LEU A 614 7.02 18.18 1.79
C LEU A 614 8.20 17.25 1.47
N TRP A 615 7.90 16.00 1.11
CA TRP A 615 8.90 14.98 0.82
C TRP A 615 9.51 15.19 -0.57
N GLU A 616 8.69 15.56 -1.54
CA GLU A 616 9.16 15.94 -2.88
C GLU A 616 10.01 17.21 -2.82
N SER A 617 9.60 18.20 -2.03
CA SER A 617 10.38 19.42 -1.79
C SER A 617 11.72 19.13 -1.09
N ALA A 618 11.82 18.10 -0.25
CA ALA A 618 13.11 17.67 0.28
C ALA A 618 14.03 17.07 -0.79
N LEU A 619 13.47 16.37 -1.80
CA LEU A 619 14.24 15.78 -2.90
C LEU A 619 14.52 16.77 -4.04
N SER A 620 13.76 17.86 -4.20
CA SER A 620 14.03 18.88 -5.23
C SER A 620 15.41 19.54 -5.08
N LEU A 621 15.98 19.49 -3.87
CA LEU A 621 17.39 19.80 -3.62
C LEU A 621 18.33 18.98 -4.51
N ASN A 622 18.08 17.67 -4.66
CA ASN A 622 18.92 16.80 -5.46
C ASN A 622 18.91 17.22 -6.93
N ASP A 623 17.76 17.65 -7.44
CA ASP A 623 17.62 18.14 -8.82
C ASP A 623 18.43 19.42 -9.00
N TRP A 624 18.36 20.34 -8.03
CA TRP A 624 19.19 21.54 -8.06
C TRP A 624 20.68 21.24 -7.92
N LEU A 625 21.07 20.30 -7.06
CA LEU A 625 22.47 19.90 -6.95
C LEU A 625 22.98 19.24 -8.24
N GLN A 626 22.09 18.58 -9.00
CA GLN A 626 22.43 18.05 -10.32
C GLN A 626 22.65 19.19 -11.31
N GLU A 627 21.73 20.16 -11.38
CA GLU A 627 21.91 21.37 -12.20
C GLU A 627 23.18 22.13 -11.81
N PHE A 628 23.48 22.17 -10.51
CA PHE A 628 24.68 22.81 -10.00
C PHE A 628 25.96 22.06 -10.43
N GLN A 629 25.95 20.73 -10.35
CA GLN A 629 27.05 19.90 -10.84
C GLN A 629 27.27 20.07 -12.35
N ASP A 630 26.21 20.01 -13.15
CA ASP A 630 26.30 20.12 -14.61
C ASP A 630 26.92 21.47 -15.02
N LYS A 631 26.55 22.55 -14.32
CA LYS A 631 27.13 23.89 -14.53
C LYS A 631 28.58 24.01 -14.05
N LEU A 632 28.95 23.32 -12.97
CA LEU A 632 30.32 23.27 -12.49
C LEU A 632 31.24 22.56 -13.50
N GLU A 633 30.80 21.43 -14.04
CA GLU A 633 31.55 20.64 -15.02
C GLU A 633 31.69 21.34 -16.38
N GLY A 634 30.66 22.09 -16.80
CA GLY A 634 30.67 22.87 -18.05
C GLY A 634 31.49 24.15 -18.02
N GLY A 635 31.96 24.57 -16.84
CA GLY A 635 32.59 25.87 -16.63
C GLY A 635 31.54 26.97 -16.44
N LEU A 636 31.52 27.56 -15.24
CA LEU A 636 30.53 28.57 -14.85
C LEU A 636 30.72 29.91 -15.57
N SER A 637 29.72 30.32 -16.37
CA SER A 637 29.60 31.70 -16.81
C SER A 637 29.13 32.63 -15.68
N ALA A 638 29.39 33.93 -15.81
CA ALA A 638 28.92 34.93 -14.84
C ALA A 638 27.39 34.95 -14.67
N GLN A 639 26.64 34.65 -15.74
CA GLN A 639 25.18 34.58 -15.70
C GLN A 639 24.70 33.33 -14.97
N GLU A 640 25.36 32.19 -15.21
CA GLU A 640 25.07 30.94 -14.50
C GLU A 640 25.43 31.04 -13.02
N ALA A 641 26.56 31.67 -12.67
CA ALA A 641 26.93 31.95 -11.28
C ALA A 641 25.86 32.81 -10.58
N ALA A 642 25.40 33.91 -11.21
CA ALA A 642 24.35 34.76 -10.67
C ALA A 642 22.98 34.07 -10.61
N SER A 643 22.72 33.11 -11.51
CA SER A 643 21.53 32.25 -11.47
C SER A 643 21.60 31.26 -10.30
N LEU A 644 22.75 30.62 -10.09
CA LEU A 644 22.99 29.67 -9.01
C LEU A 644 23.00 30.32 -7.64
N ALA A 645 23.53 31.54 -7.51
CA ALA A 645 23.44 32.32 -6.28
C ALA A 645 21.98 32.54 -5.86
N ARG A 646 21.13 32.93 -6.82
CA ARG A 646 19.70 33.16 -6.59
C ARG A 646 18.95 31.86 -6.29
N SER A 647 19.21 30.79 -7.05
CA SER A 647 18.52 29.51 -6.82
C SER A 647 18.97 28.83 -5.53
N SER A 648 20.23 29.01 -5.11
CA SER A 648 20.71 28.57 -3.79
C SER A 648 19.95 29.27 -2.65
N GLU A 649 19.76 30.59 -2.74
CA GLU A 649 18.99 31.36 -1.75
C GLU A 649 17.52 30.89 -1.69
N GLN A 650 16.90 30.67 -2.86
CA GLN A 650 15.54 30.14 -2.96
C GLN A 650 15.42 28.76 -2.29
N ILE A 651 16.37 27.85 -2.53
CA ILE A 651 16.34 26.51 -1.93
C ILE A 651 16.60 26.54 -0.43
N SER A 652 17.48 27.43 0.03
CA SER A 652 17.69 27.65 1.46
C SER A 652 16.42 28.15 2.17
N GLN A 653 15.54 28.85 1.45
CA GLN A 653 14.23 29.26 1.96
C GLN A 653 13.21 28.13 1.89
N LEU A 654 13.22 27.33 0.82
CA LEU A 654 12.29 26.21 0.65
C LEU A 654 12.53 25.10 1.68
N VAL A 655 13.79 24.75 1.97
CA VAL A 655 14.16 23.63 2.84
C VAL A 655 15.04 24.08 4.01
N GLU A 656 14.42 24.38 5.15
CA GLU A 656 15.11 24.75 6.39
C GLU A 656 15.88 23.55 6.98
N GLY A 657 17.11 23.79 7.45
CA GLY A 657 17.92 22.76 8.14
C GLY A 657 18.52 21.70 7.22
N ASN A 658 18.53 21.94 5.91
CA ASN A 658 19.09 21.02 4.93
C ASN A 658 20.62 20.89 5.09
N PRO A 659 21.16 19.68 5.33
CA PRO A 659 22.59 19.49 5.56
C PRO A 659 23.45 19.91 4.36
N CYS A 660 22.99 19.71 3.12
CA CYS A 660 23.73 20.13 1.93
C CYS A 660 23.89 21.64 1.89
N VAL A 661 22.81 22.39 2.18
CA VAL A 661 22.84 23.86 2.16
C VAL A 661 23.74 24.40 3.26
N VAL A 662 23.73 23.76 4.44
CA VAL A 662 24.62 24.11 5.55
C VAL A 662 26.08 23.87 5.18
N GLU A 663 26.41 22.74 4.54
CA GLU A 663 27.79 22.43 4.11
C GLU A 663 28.26 23.29 2.93
N LEU A 664 27.37 23.68 2.02
CA LEU A 664 27.69 24.59 0.91
C LEU A 664 28.14 25.97 1.40
N GLY A 665 27.78 26.35 2.62
CA GLY A 665 28.16 27.61 3.25
C GLY A 665 27.67 28.82 2.44
N ASP A 666 28.47 29.89 2.44
CA ASP A 666 28.17 31.12 1.68
C ASP A 666 28.57 30.97 0.20
N ILE A 667 27.92 30.04 -0.50
CA ILE A 667 28.08 29.89 -1.95
C ILE A 667 27.69 31.18 -2.69
N GLY A 668 26.78 31.98 -2.11
CA GLY A 668 26.40 33.30 -2.62
C GLY A 668 27.61 34.23 -2.76
N SER A 669 28.47 34.30 -1.75
CA SER A 669 29.71 35.09 -1.83
C SER A 669 30.65 34.57 -2.92
N VAL A 670 30.81 33.26 -3.07
CA VAL A 670 31.69 32.68 -4.11
C VAL A 670 31.15 32.97 -5.50
N MET A 671 29.86 32.78 -5.72
CA MET A 671 29.21 33.07 -6.99
C MET A 671 29.25 34.56 -7.34
N LYS A 672 29.10 35.44 -6.33
CA LYS A 672 29.24 36.88 -6.51
C LYS A 672 30.66 37.27 -6.93
N GLU A 673 31.69 36.68 -6.31
CA GLU A 673 33.09 36.87 -6.71
C GLU A 673 33.29 36.48 -8.18
N LEU A 674 32.73 35.34 -8.63
CA LEU A 674 32.80 34.92 -10.04
C LEU A 674 32.11 35.88 -11.01
N THR A 675 30.96 36.44 -10.64
CA THR A 675 30.28 37.45 -11.44
C THR A 675 31.11 38.73 -11.57
N GLU A 676 31.77 39.16 -10.48
CA GLU A 676 32.62 40.35 -10.45
C GLU A 676 33.93 40.15 -11.24
N ARG A 677 34.51 38.95 -11.22
CA ARG A 677 35.73 38.59 -11.97
C ARG A 677 35.64 38.95 -13.45
N ARG A 678 34.50 38.68 -14.11
CA ARG A 678 34.31 39.04 -15.52
C ARG A 678 34.42 40.54 -15.74
N LEU A 679 33.72 41.34 -14.93
CA LEU A 679 33.74 42.80 -15.05
C LEU A 679 35.15 43.36 -14.80
N LEU A 680 35.83 42.82 -13.79
CA LEU A 680 37.21 43.17 -13.47
C LEU A 680 38.16 42.82 -14.63
N PHE A 681 38.00 41.64 -15.25
CA PHE A 681 38.79 41.21 -16.39
C PHE A 681 38.58 42.12 -17.61
N GLU A 682 37.33 42.44 -17.97
CA GLU A 682 37.04 43.33 -19.10
C GLU A 682 37.60 44.74 -18.88
N SER A 683 37.47 45.28 -17.66
CA SER A 683 38.06 46.56 -17.28
C SER A 683 39.58 46.52 -17.42
N PHE A 684 40.20 45.43 -16.95
CA PHE A 684 41.64 45.23 -17.01
C PHE A 684 42.16 45.15 -18.44
N ILE A 685 41.52 44.38 -19.33
CA ILE A 685 41.92 44.30 -20.74
C ILE A 685 41.86 45.67 -21.39
N LYS A 686 40.79 46.43 -21.16
CA LYS A 686 40.65 47.79 -21.69
C LYS A 686 41.73 48.73 -21.15
N GLU A 687 42.09 48.61 -19.88
CA GLU A 687 43.18 49.37 -19.26
C GLU A 687 44.56 48.99 -19.83
N LEU A 688 44.78 47.71 -20.11
CA LEU A 688 46.02 47.18 -20.68
C LEU A 688 46.22 47.58 -22.15
N GLU A 689 45.15 47.56 -22.95
CA GLU A 689 45.17 48.06 -24.34
C GLU A 689 45.36 49.59 -24.41
N GLY A 690 44.79 50.31 -23.43
CA GLY A 690 44.95 51.76 -23.27
C GLY A 690 46.28 52.18 -22.64
N TYR A 691 47.14 51.22 -22.31
CA TYR A 691 48.35 51.49 -21.55
C TYR A 691 49.32 52.36 -22.38
N PRO A 692 49.79 53.52 -21.88
CA PRO A 692 50.61 54.42 -22.69
C PRO A 692 51.86 53.77 -23.27
N ALA A 693 52.49 52.85 -22.53
CA ALA A 693 53.66 52.11 -23.01
C ALA A 693 53.34 51.16 -24.18
N ALA A 694 52.09 50.69 -24.34
CA ALA A 694 51.66 49.87 -25.47
C ALA A 694 51.66 50.66 -26.80
N GLN A 695 51.77 51.98 -26.73
CA GLN A 695 51.85 52.86 -27.90
C GLN A 695 53.28 53.36 -28.16
N MET A 696 54.29 52.82 -27.47
CA MET A 696 55.67 53.32 -27.49
C MET A 696 56.64 52.29 -28.07
N TYR A 697 57.65 52.80 -28.77
CA TYR A 697 58.85 52.08 -29.21
C TYR A 697 60.04 52.59 -28.41
N SER A 698 61.09 51.79 -28.30
CA SER A 698 62.32 52.15 -27.62
C SER A 698 63.38 52.61 -28.62
N LEU A 699 63.90 53.81 -28.43
CA LEU A 699 65.09 54.33 -29.11
C LEU A 699 66.29 54.18 -28.17
N VAL A 700 67.28 53.37 -28.55
CA VAL A 700 68.48 53.11 -27.74
C VAL A 700 69.63 53.98 -28.25
N MET A 701 70.02 55.00 -27.50
CA MET A 701 71.16 55.86 -27.84
C MET A 701 72.42 55.38 -27.13
N LYS A 702 73.38 54.84 -27.88
CA LYS A 702 74.70 54.47 -27.39
C LYS A 702 75.59 55.72 -27.30
N ASN A 703 75.44 56.46 -26.20
CA ASN A 703 76.41 57.50 -25.82
C ASN A 703 77.59 56.83 -25.07
N GLU A 704 78.25 57.54 -24.16
CA GLU A 704 79.37 57.05 -23.33
C GLU A 704 79.08 55.75 -22.54
N ASP A 705 77.81 55.38 -22.36
CA ASP A 705 77.42 54.12 -21.74
C ASP A 705 77.31 52.98 -22.77
N PRO A 706 78.09 51.88 -22.63
CA PRO A 706 78.04 50.73 -23.54
C PRO A 706 76.68 50.02 -23.58
N LYS A 707 75.81 50.19 -22.57
CA LYS A 707 74.45 49.64 -22.53
C LYS A 707 73.41 50.53 -23.23
N GLY A 708 73.74 51.79 -23.49
CA GLY A 708 72.86 52.77 -24.13
C GLY A 708 71.72 53.27 -23.22
N ILE A 709 71.29 54.51 -23.47
CA ILE A 709 70.15 55.14 -22.80
C ILE A 709 68.89 54.91 -23.64
N ILE A 710 67.83 54.41 -23.02
CA ILE A 710 66.55 54.17 -23.68
C ILE A 710 65.67 55.40 -23.59
N TYR A 711 65.05 55.76 -24.72
CA TYR A 711 63.99 56.74 -24.82
C TYR A 711 62.74 56.07 -25.39
N PHE A 712 61.57 56.32 -24.79
CA PHE A 712 60.30 55.83 -25.31
C PHE A 712 59.69 56.84 -26.27
N VAL A 713 59.35 56.41 -27.47
CA VAL A 713 58.87 57.26 -28.57
C VAL A 713 57.54 56.72 -29.08
N PRO A 714 56.48 57.53 -29.24
CA PRO A 714 55.21 57.03 -29.71
C PRO A 714 55.31 56.45 -31.11
N LYS A 715 54.65 55.31 -31.35
CA LYS A 715 54.57 54.68 -32.66
C LYS A 715 54.07 55.65 -33.73
N LYS A 716 52.99 56.37 -33.43
CA LYS A 716 52.39 57.35 -34.35
C LYS A 716 53.42 58.39 -34.82
N TYR A 717 54.28 58.85 -33.90
CA TYR A 717 55.33 59.80 -34.25
C TYR A 717 56.38 59.19 -35.18
N ILE A 718 56.76 57.93 -34.95
CA ILE A 718 57.71 57.20 -35.79
C ILE A 718 57.16 57.03 -37.20
N ASP A 719 55.90 56.59 -37.31
CA ASP A 719 55.24 56.35 -38.59
C ASP A 719 55.15 57.65 -39.42
N GLU A 720 54.82 58.78 -38.78
CA GLU A 720 54.70 60.09 -39.43
C GLU A 720 56.05 60.72 -39.83
N ASN A 721 57.14 60.37 -39.15
CA ASN A 721 58.45 61.04 -39.31
C ASN A 721 59.56 60.15 -39.85
N ARG A 722 59.25 58.95 -40.33
CA ARG A 722 60.22 57.92 -40.75
C ARG A 722 61.30 58.44 -41.71
N ALA A 723 60.92 59.26 -42.69
CA ALA A 723 61.84 59.84 -43.67
C ALA A 723 62.86 60.85 -43.09
N ASN A 724 62.65 61.33 -41.87
CA ASN A 724 63.55 62.28 -41.20
C ASN A 724 64.62 61.60 -40.34
N PHE A 725 64.49 60.30 -40.04
CA PHE A 725 65.39 59.60 -39.13
C PHE A 725 66.74 59.21 -39.76
N ASP A 726 66.81 59.12 -41.09
CA ASP A 726 68.02 58.76 -41.85
C ASP A 726 68.89 59.97 -42.23
N LYS A 727 68.51 61.19 -41.82
CA LYS A 727 69.23 62.42 -42.16
C LYS A 727 70.37 62.69 -41.18
N ASP A 728 71.50 63.17 -41.71
CA ASP A 728 72.61 63.71 -40.90
C ASP A 728 72.21 65.01 -40.19
N GLY A 729 72.77 65.26 -39.00
CA GLY A 729 72.48 66.44 -38.18
C GLY A 729 71.59 66.15 -36.97
N PHE A 730 71.05 67.17 -36.33
CA PHE A 730 70.18 67.00 -35.16
C PHE A 730 68.73 66.75 -35.55
N VAL A 731 68.22 65.57 -35.22
CA VAL A 731 66.83 65.15 -35.46
C VAL A 731 66.02 65.34 -34.18
N GLY A 732 64.95 66.12 -34.24
CA GLY A 732 63.97 66.22 -33.15
C GLY A 732 63.13 64.96 -33.09
N VAL A 733 62.94 64.40 -31.90
CA VAL A 733 62.14 63.20 -31.64
C VAL A 733 61.23 63.45 -30.43
N ALA A 734 59.94 63.15 -30.57
CA ALA A 734 58.99 63.26 -29.47
C ALA A 734 59.16 62.08 -28.50
N VAL A 735 59.79 62.31 -27.35
CA VAL A 735 60.02 61.27 -26.33
C VAL A 735 59.01 61.39 -25.19
N ALA A 736 58.65 60.28 -24.56
CA ALA A 736 57.79 60.26 -23.38
C ALA A 736 58.38 61.12 -22.25
N SER A 737 57.51 61.86 -21.57
CA SER A 737 57.83 62.85 -20.53
C SER A 737 56.95 62.72 -19.29
N SER A 738 55.95 61.84 -19.32
CA SER A 738 55.14 61.46 -18.18
C SER A 738 54.70 60.01 -18.29
N ALA A 739 54.27 59.42 -17.16
CA ALA A 739 53.71 58.07 -17.12
C ALA A 739 52.42 57.93 -17.94
N GLY A 740 51.70 59.04 -18.17
CA GLY A 740 50.49 59.09 -19.00
C GLY A 740 50.76 59.15 -20.50
N GLY A 741 52.03 59.11 -20.92
CA GLY A 741 52.40 59.13 -22.34
C GLY A 741 52.47 60.53 -22.97
N MET A 742 52.46 61.61 -22.17
CA MET A 742 52.74 62.94 -22.70
C MET A 742 54.15 62.98 -23.26
N THR A 743 54.36 63.65 -24.39
CA THR A 743 55.67 63.72 -25.03
C THR A 743 56.30 65.11 -24.96
N LYS A 744 57.63 65.15 -25.00
CA LYS A 744 58.44 66.36 -25.15
C LYS A 744 59.45 66.13 -26.28
N SER A 745 59.60 67.09 -27.17
CA SER A 745 60.61 67.01 -28.23
C SER A 745 62.02 67.06 -27.64
N ARG A 746 62.89 66.16 -28.08
CA ARG A 746 64.33 66.14 -27.77
C ARG A 746 65.13 65.96 -29.04
N SER A 747 66.27 66.63 -29.14
CA SER A 747 67.16 66.55 -30.30
C SER A 747 68.22 65.47 -30.11
N PHE A 748 68.42 64.64 -31.13
CA PHE A 748 69.41 63.56 -31.16
C PHE A 748 70.31 63.68 -32.39
N PRO A 749 71.59 63.30 -32.32
CA PRO A 749 72.45 63.24 -33.50
C PRO A 749 72.01 62.09 -34.41
N GLY A 750 71.72 62.39 -35.67
CA GLY A 750 71.38 61.44 -36.73
C GLY A 750 72.62 60.91 -37.47
N PRO A 751 72.48 59.82 -38.26
CA PRO A 751 71.25 59.04 -38.44
C PRO A 751 70.87 58.25 -37.17
N LEU A 752 69.56 58.14 -36.89
CA LEU A 752 69.10 57.47 -35.68
C LEU A 752 69.22 55.94 -35.78
N PRO A 753 69.53 55.23 -34.69
CA PRO A 753 69.49 53.78 -34.68
C PRO A 753 68.06 53.25 -34.88
N PRO A 754 67.89 51.99 -35.32
CA PRO A 754 66.58 51.39 -35.49
C PRO A 754 65.80 51.39 -34.16
N PHE A 755 64.54 51.79 -34.23
CA PHE A 755 63.64 51.75 -33.09
C PHE A 755 63.28 50.31 -32.77
N SER A 756 63.47 49.91 -31.51
CA SER A 756 62.99 48.62 -31.01
C SER A 756 61.48 48.68 -30.79
N PRO A 757 60.71 47.66 -31.22
CA PRO A 757 59.27 47.60 -31.00
C PRO A 757 58.87 47.36 -29.54
N GLN A 758 59.84 47.14 -28.64
CA GLN A 758 59.59 47.01 -27.22
C GLN A 758 59.35 48.41 -26.58
N PRO A 759 58.45 48.54 -25.60
CA PRO A 759 57.69 47.47 -24.93
C PRO A 759 56.35 47.13 -25.62
N ARG A 760 56.01 47.79 -26.72
CA ARG A 760 54.70 47.65 -27.38
C ARG A 760 54.38 46.21 -27.79
N GLU A 761 55.24 45.56 -28.55
CA GLU A 761 54.96 44.21 -29.06
C GLU A 761 54.67 43.25 -27.92
N MET A 762 55.48 43.29 -26.86
CA MET A 762 55.25 42.43 -25.71
C MET A 762 53.96 42.74 -24.94
N LEU A 763 53.59 44.01 -24.80
CA LEU A 763 52.31 44.37 -24.16
C LEU A 763 51.12 43.87 -24.98
N LEU A 764 51.22 43.93 -26.30
CA LEU A 764 50.20 43.38 -27.21
C LEU A 764 50.17 41.85 -27.15
N ASP A 765 51.33 41.19 -27.06
CA ASP A 765 51.42 39.74 -26.93
C ASP A 765 50.82 39.27 -25.61
N ILE A 766 51.14 39.93 -24.49
CA ILE A 766 50.54 39.64 -23.18
C ILE A 766 49.03 39.85 -23.25
N SER A 767 48.56 40.99 -23.79
CA SER A 767 47.13 41.25 -23.91
C SER A 767 46.44 40.18 -24.76
N SER A 768 47.01 39.84 -25.92
CA SER A 768 46.49 38.81 -26.83
C SER A 768 46.44 37.44 -26.16
N ASP A 769 47.48 37.05 -25.43
CA ASP A 769 47.55 35.76 -24.73
C ASP A 769 46.58 35.68 -23.56
N ILE A 770 46.31 36.79 -22.87
CA ILE A 770 45.29 36.87 -21.82
C ILE A 770 43.89 36.80 -22.46
N ILE A 771 43.64 37.50 -23.57
CA ILE A 771 42.36 37.46 -24.30
C ILE A 771 42.07 36.06 -24.85
N LYS A 772 43.06 35.39 -25.46
CA LYS A 772 42.91 34.01 -25.96
C LYS A 772 42.54 33.02 -24.85
N ARG A 773 43.02 33.25 -23.64
CA ARG A 773 42.74 32.45 -22.43
C ARG A 773 41.63 33.05 -21.56
N ARG A 774 40.74 33.89 -22.13
CA ARG A 774 39.66 34.54 -21.35
C ARG A 774 38.85 33.54 -20.53
N SER A 775 38.50 32.39 -21.10
CA SER A 775 37.76 31.33 -20.38
C SER A 775 38.50 30.86 -19.14
N ASP A 776 39.81 30.61 -19.29
CA ASP A 776 40.67 30.07 -18.25
C ASP A 776 40.91 31.10 -17.15
N PHE A 777 41.02 32.38 -17.52
CA PHE A 777 41.10 33.46 -16.53
C PHE A 777 39.82 33.57 -15.69
N ILE A 778 38.66 33.28 -16.26
CA ILE A 778 37.40 33.34 -15.51
C ILE A 778 37.26 32.12 -14.60
N SER A 779 37.61 30.92 -15.09
CA SER A 779 37.45 29.65 -14.36
C SER A 779 38.58 29.36 -13.38
N GLN A 780 39.82 29.68 -13.73
CA GLN A 780 41.05 29.44 -12.97
C GLN A 780 41.77 30.76 -12.64
N TRP A 781 40.99 31.75 -12.20
CA TRP A 781 41.42 33.12 -11.92
C TRP A 781 42.76 33.19 -11.21
N GLU A 782 42.87 32.54 -10.06
CA GLU A 782 44.05 32.62 -9.23
C GLU A 782 45.29 32.06 -9.95
N LEU A 783 45.16 30.91 -10.59
CA LEU A 783 46.26 30.23 -11.26
C LEU A 783 46.73 31.01 -12.50
N GLU A 784 45.80 31.48 -13.34
CA GLU A 784 46.15 32.18 -14.57
C GLU A 784 46.76 33.56 -14.30
N PHE A 785 46.29 34.30 -13.29
CA PHE A 785 46.95 35.54 -12.87
C PHE A 785 48.36 35.29 -12.33
N LEU A 786 48.55 34.27 -11.48
CA LEU A 786 49.89 33.93 -10.97
C LEU A 786 50.84 33.50 -12.09
N LYS A 787 50.38 32.72 -13.07
CA LYS A 787 51.16 32.36 -14.28
C LYS A 787 51.54 33.58 -15.10
N SER A 788 50.61 34.51 -15.32
CA SER A 788 50.90 35.75 -16.05
C SER A 788 51.89 36.64 -15.32
N ILE A 789 51.77 36.77 -14.00
CA ILE A 789 52.74 37.50 -13.17
C ILE A 789 54.13 36.86 -13.29
N GLN A 790 54.22 35.54 -13.21
CA GLN A 790 55.48 34.82 -13.37
C GLN A 790 56.08 34.97 -14.77
N SER A 791 55.25 35.00 -15.82
CA SER A 791 55.67 35.24 -17.20
C SER A 791 56.27 36.65 -17.37
N VAL A 792 55.59 37.68 -16.84
CA VAL A 792 56.09 39.07 -16.87
C VAL A 792 57.41 39.20 -16.09
N GLN A 793 57.50 38.57 -14.92
CA GLN A 793 58.71 38.57 -14.09
C GLN A 793 59.92 38.02 -14.87
N LYS A 794 59.75 36.86 -15.51
CA LYS A 794 60.83 36.13 -16.20
C LYS A 794 61.23 36.72 -17.55
N ASN A 795 60.48 37.66 -18.11
CA ASN A 795 60.75 38.16 -19.45
C ASN A 795 61.98 39.10 -19.49
N PRO A 796 63.08 38.78 -20.19
CA PRO A 796 64.29 39.61 -20.16
C PRO A 796 64.20 40.91 -20.96
N GLN A 797 63.16 41.12 -21.78
CA GLN A 797 63.04 42.25 -22.71
C GLN A 797 62.32 43.47 -22.12
N LEU A 798 61.67 43.35 -20.95
CA LEU A 798 61.07 44.49 -20.26
C LEU A 798 62.04 45.14 -19.29
N ASN A 799 61.99 46.47 -19.27
CA ASN A 799 62.58 47.26 -18.21
C ASN A 799 61.95 46.90 -16.84
N GLY A 800 62.77 46.87 -15.79
CA GLY A 800 62.38 46.51 -14.42
C GLY A 800 61.21 47.31 -13.87
N LEU A 801 61.15 48.62 -14.12
CA LEU A 801 60.03 49.47 -13.65
C LEU A 801 58.73 49.16 -14.42
N LEU A 802 58.82 48.86 -15.71
CA LEU A 802 57.67 48.41 -16.50
C LEU A 802 57.18 47.03 -16.04
N LYS A 803 58.08 46.09 -15.71
CA LYS A 803 57.70 44.81 -15.11
C LYS A 803 56.98 45.01 -13.78
N GLU A 804 57.56 45.79 -12.87
CA GLU A 804 57.00 46.09 -11.55
C GLU A 804 55.58 46.66 -11.70
N LYS A 805 55.37 47.49 -12.73
CA LYS A 805 54.07 48.06 -13.06
C LYS A 805 53.05 47.08 -13.60
N LEU A 806 53.42 46.27 -14.58
CA LEU A 806 52.51 45.26 -15.10
C LEU A 806 52.15 44.22 -14.04
N ILE A 807 53.12 43.78 -13.23
CA ILE A 807 52.87 42.85 -12.12
C ILE A 807 51.95 43.49 -11.08
N THR A 808 52.15 44.77 -10.77
CA THR A 808 51.27 45.50 -9.84
C THR A 808 49.83 45.54 -10.35
N ASP A 809 49.62 45.85 -11.63
CA ASP A 809 48.29 45.97 -12.20
C ASP A 809 47.60 44.59 -12.27
N LEU A 810 48.34 43.55 -12.68
CA LEU A 810 47.89 42.15 -12.61
C LEU A 810 47.50 41.76 -11.18
N LEU A 811 48.32 42.08 -10.18
CA LEU A 811 48.04 41.78 -8.77
C LEU A 811 46.82 42.54 -8.24
N GLN A 812 46.64 43.80 -8.60
CA GLN A 812 45.47 44.58 -8.17
C GLN A 812 44.16 43.98 -8.68
N VAL A 813 44.14 43.55 -9.94
CA VAL A 813 42.97 42.88 -10.52
C VAL A 813 42.79 41.50 -9.90
N ALA A 814 43.85 40.71 -9.82
CA ALA A 814 43.82 39.36 -9.26
C ALA A 814 43.28 39.34 -7.81
N THR A 815 43.78 40.24 -6.95
CA THR A 815 43.39 40.33 -5.53
C THR A 815 42.00 40.92 -5.32
N ARG A 816 41.50 41.79 -6.22
CA ARG A 816 40.09 42.23 -6.19
C ARG A 816 39.13 41.10 -6.55
N GLY A 817 39.51 40.24 -7.48
CA GLY A 817 38.70 39.10 -7.90
C GLY A 817 38.82 37.85 -7.01
N SER A 818 39.76 37.82 -6.07
CA SER A 818 39.97 36.67 -5.16
C SER A 818 40.47 37.10 -3.79
N LYS A 819 39.63 36.89 -2.76
CA LYS A 819 40.02 37.12 -1.36
C LYS A 819 41.21 36.24 -0.94
N GLN A 820 41.27 35.01 -1.46
CA GLN A 820 42.37 34.08 -1.17
C GLN A 820 43.70 34.63 -1.68
N LEU A 821 43.74 35.18 -2.90
CA LEU A 821 44.93 35.84 -3.40
C LEU A 821 45.24 37.14 -2.66
N ALA A 822 44.23 37.93 -2.30
CA ALA A 822 44.45 39.15 -1.51
C ALA A 822 45.18 38.85 -0.18
N GLN A 823 44.87 37.72 0.44
CA GLN A 823 45.56 37.26 1.65
C GLN A 823 46.98 36.75 1.33
N LYS A 824 47.13 35.90 0.31
CA LYS A 824 48.39 35.24 -0.05
C LYS A 824 49.45 36.17 -0.65
N MET A 825 49.04 37.25 -1.31
CA MET A 825 49.90 38.22 -2.00
C MET A 825 49.99 39.57 -1.26
N SER A 826 49.66 39.58 0.03
CA SER A 826 49.45 40.81 0.80
C SER A 826 50.74 41.63 0.97
N GLU A 827 51.90 40.98 1.13
CA GLU A 827 53.16 41.70 1.30
C GLU A 827 53.64 42.32 -0.02
N THR A 828 53.53 41.60 -1.14
CA THR A 828 53.88 42.16 -2.46
C THR A 828 53.00 43.35 -2.82
N VAL A 829 51.70 43.29 -2.53
CA VAL A 829 50.78 44.43 -2.72
C VAL A 829 51.19 45.62 -1.85
N ARG A 830 51.57 45.39 -0.59
CA ARG A 830 52.04 46.45 0.33
C ARG A 830 53.33 47.11 -0.15
N VAL A 831 54.29 46.32 -0.63
CA VAL A 831 55.54 46.83 -1.22
C VAL A 831 55.26 47.62 -2.50
N SER A 832 54.41 47.10 -3.38
CA SER A 832 53.99 47.79 -4.61
C SER A 832 53.43 49.20 -4.32
N GLN A 833 52.60 49.32 -3.28
CA GLN A 833 52.02 50.60 -2.90
C GLN A 833 53.10 51.60 -2.44
N ARG A 834 54.06 51.15 -1.63
CA ARG A 834 55.20 51.97 -1.17
C ARG A 834 56.07 52.45 -2.33
N ARG A 835 56.24 51.62 -3.37
CA ARG A 835 57.08 51.91 -4.53
C ARG A 835 56.36 52.61 -5.69
N LYS A 836 55.13 53.10 -5.48
CA LYS A 836 54.35 53.81 -6.52
C LYS A 836 55.12 54.91 -7.23
N GLN A 837 55.84 55.75 -6.47
CA GLN A 837 56.59 56.87 -7.04
C GLN A 837 57.73 56.41 -7.97
N ALA A 838 58.47 55.37 -7.60
CA ALA A 838 59.57 54.84 -8.43
C ALA A 838 59.03 54.21 -9.72
N ARG A 839 57.93 53.46 -9.60
CA ARG A 839 57.28 52.80 -10.73
C ARG A 839 56.68 53.78 -11.75
N ASP A 840 56.15 54.91 -11.29
CA ASP A 840 55.61 55.95 -12.16
C ASP A 840 56.71 56.68 -12.97
N GLN A 841 58.00 56.39 -12.73
CA GLN A 841 59.14 56.95 -13.45
C GLN A 841 59.62 56.07 -14.63
N TRP A 842 58.85 55.06 -15.05
CA TRP A 842 59.23 54.15 -16.13
C TRP A 842 59.60 54.84 -17.46
N TYR A 843 59.09 56.06 -17.70
CA TYR A 843 59.34 56.84 -18.91
C TYR A 843 60.66 57.64 -18.86
N ILE A 844 61.29 57.75 -17.69
CA ILE A 844 62.51 58.54 -17.51
C ILE A 844 63.65 57.83 -18.26
N PRO A 845 64.40 58.55 -19.12
CA PRO A 845 65.50 57.94 -19.86
C PRO A 845 66.57 57.38 -18.91
N GLY A 846 66.96 56.14 -19.15
CA GLY A 846 67.96 55.43 -18.35
C GLY A 846 68.53 54.22 -19.09
N THR A 847 69.52 53.57 -18.46
CA THR A 847 70.08 52.32 -18.96
C THR A 847 69.04 51.20 -18.90
N PHE A 848 69.06 50.30 -19.88
CA PHE A 848 68.23 49.10 -19.80
C PHE A 848 68.64 48.23 -18.61
N ASP A 849 67.72 48.04 -17.68
CA ASP A 849 67.82 47.04 -16.62
C ASP A 849 66.55 46.18 -16.67
N GLY A 850 66.73 44.89 -16.97
CA GLY A 850 65.64 43.92 -17.01
C GLY A 850 65.32 43.31 -15.65
N THR A 851 66.05 43.66 -14.60
CA THR A 851 65.87 43.10 -13.25
C THR A 851 64.83 43.89 -12.46
N LEU A 852 64.04 43.20 -11.64
CA LEU A 852 63.15 43.84 -10.68
C LEU A 852 63.98 44.36 -9.50
N ALA A 853 63.53 45.46 -8.88
CA ALA A 853 64.16 45.94 -7.65
C ALA A 853 64.09 44.84 -6.56
N PRO A 854 65.19 44.54 -5.83
CA PRO A 854 65.22 43.46 -4.84
C PRO A 854 64.10 43.56 -3.81
N GLU A 855 63.80 44.79 -3.36
CA GLU A 855 62.70 45.09 -2.43
C GLU A 855 61.33 44.60 -2.90
N PHE A 856 61.10 44.55 -4.22
CA PHE A 856 59.87 44.05 -4.84
C PHE A 856 59.98 42.58 -5.27
N ALA A 857 61.15 42.16 -5.76
CA ALA A 857 61.39 40.82 -6.28
C ALA A 857 61.33 39.74 -5.19
N GLU A 858 61.97 39.97 -4.05
CA GLU A 858 62.05 39.00 -2.94
C GLU A 858 60.68 38.60 -2.37
N PRO A 859 59.78 39.54 -1.97
CA PRO A 859 58.45 39.18 -1.48
C PRO A 859 57.60 38.52 -2.57
N LEU A 860 57.71 38.99 -3.82
CA LEU A 860 56.98 38.41 -4.94
C LEU A 860 57.38 36.94 -5.16
N GLU A 861 58.67 36.64 -5.20
CA GLU A 861 59.16 35.27 -5.41
C GLU A 861 58.75 34.33 -4.28
N LEU A 862 58.83 34.79 -3.04
CA LEU A 862 58.41 34.02 -1.87
C LEU A 862 56.91 33.71 -1.92
N GLU A 863 56.07 34.74 -2.12
CA GLU A 863 54.62 34.59 -2.15
C GLU A 863 54.16 33.77 -3.37
N LEU A 864 54.74 33.96 -4.56
CA LEU A 864 54.45 33.13 -5.73
C LEU A 864 54.77 31.66 -5.47
N ARG A 865 55.93 31.37 -4.86
CA ARG A 865 56.34 29.99 -4.54
C ARG A 865 55.40 29.32 -3.55
N LEU A 866 54.84 30.07 -2.60
CA LEU A 866 53.86 29.58 -1.63
C LEU A 866 52.45 29.48 -2.21
N ALA A 867 52.06 30.42 -3.08
CA ALA A 867 50.72 30.48 -3.64
C ALA A 867 50.50 29.42 -4.73
N LEU A 868 51.41 29.32 -5.72
CA LEU A 868 51.23 28.46 -6.90
C LEU A 868 50.82 27.01 -6.57
N PRO A 869 51.48 26.30 -5.62
CA PRO A 869 51.13 24.90 -5.30
C PRO A 869 49.83 24.75 -4.51
N THR A 870 49.35 25.84 -3.90
CA THR A 870 48.20 25.82 -2.98
C THR A 870 46.90 26.31 -3.61
N VAL A 871 46.99 26.87 -4.82
CA VAL A 871 45.84 27.28 -5.61
C VAL A 871 45.28 26.02 -6.29
N GLY A 872 44.42 25.30 -5.55
CA GLY A 872 43.65 24.17 -6.08
C GLY A 872 42.46 24.65 -6.91
N ASP A 873 41.74 23.70 -7.51
CA ASP A 873 40.43 23.97 -8.12
C ASP A 873 39.51 24.61 -7.05
N PRO A 874 39.07 25.87 -7.22
CA PRO A 874 38.20 26.54 -6.25
C PRO A 874 36.88 25.79 -6.07
N PHE A 875 36.53 24.93 -7.02
CA PHE A 875 35.33 24.10 -6.98
C PHE A 875 35.54 22.69 -6.44
N ALA A 876 36.77 22.27 -6.11
CA ALA A 876 37.03 20.89 -5.66
C ALA A 876 36.18 20.48 -4.45
N HIS A 877 35.98 21.40 -3.51
CA HIS A 877 35.11 21.17 -2.36
C HIS A 877 33.64 21.02 -2.79
N TYR A 878 33.15 21.92 -3.64
CA TYR A 878 31.79 21.88 -4.18
C TYR A 878 31.55 20.62 -5.02
N ASN A 879 32.49 20.21 -5.88
CA ASN A 879 32.45 19.00 -6.68
C ASN A 879 32.34 17.72 -5.83
N LYS A 880 32.89 17.72 -4.61
CA LYS A 880 32.67 16.66 -3.63
C LYS A 880 31.28 16.77 -3.01
N LEU A 881 30.87 17.96 -2.55
CA LEU A 881 29.56 18.15 -1.93
C LEU A 881 28.39 17.83 -2.86
N VAL A 882 28.44 18.26 -4.11
CA VAL A 882 27.42 18.00 -5.14
C VAL A 882 27.40 16.56 -5.60
N LYS A 883 28.16 15.63 -5.02
CA LYS A 883 27.97 14.19 -5.23
C LYS A 883 27.24 13.54 -4.05
N ARG A 884 27.10 14.24 -2.92
CA ARG A 884 26.28 13.82 -1.78
C ARG A 884 24.83 14.19 -2.08
N ARG A 885 23.99 13.18 -2.26
CA ARG A 885 22.56 13.33 -2.53
C ARG A 885 21.77 12.80 -1.35
N LEU A 886 20.65 13.42 -1.04
CA LEU A 886 19.69 12.86 -0.09
C LEU A 886 19.08 11.59 -0.70
N GLN A 887 19.15 10.49 0.01
CA GLN A 887 18.62 9.21 -0.44
C GLN A 887 17.41 8.82 0.40
N TRP A 888 16.29 8.49 -0.22
CA TRP A 888 15.14 7.96 0.50
C TRP A 888 15.37 6.48 0.87
N VAL A 889 15.67 6.23 2.14
CA VAL A 889 16.16 4.92 2.61
C VAL A 889 15.14 4.07 3.35
N GLY A 890 13.99 4.63 3.72
CA GLY A 890 13.04 3.94 4.56
C GLY A 890 11.89 4.83 5.01
N PHE A 891 11.18 4.38 6.05
CA PHE A 891 10.14 5.18 6.70
C PHE A 891 10.00 4.79 8.17
N LEU A 892 9.40 5.69 8.94
CA LEU A 892 9.11 5.47 10.35
C LEU A 892 7.89 4.57 10.54
N VAL A 893 7.92 3.67 11.52
CA VAL A 893 6.80 2.82 11.91
C VAL A 893 6.65 2.79 13.42
N ARG A 894 5.43 2.60 13.92
CA ARG A 894 5.19 2.41 15.36
C ARG A 894 4.97 0.92 15.64
N ASP A 895 5.69 0.37 16.61
CA ASP A 895 5.50 -1.02 17.02
C ASP A 895 4.24 -1.21 17.88
N SER A 896 3.93 -2.45 18.24
CA SER A 896 2.77 -2.78 19.09
C SER A 896 2.83 -2.10 20.46
N SER A 897 4.03 -1.85 20.97
CA SER A 897 4.29 -1.18 22.26
C SER A 897 4.23 0.36 22.16
N GLY A 898 4.01 0.91 20.97
CA GLY A 898 3.94 2.36 20.76
C GLY A 898 5.29 3.02 20.50
N ASN A 899 6.39 2.26 20.50
CA ASN A 899 7.73 2.78 20.26
C ASN A 899 7.96 3.02 18.77
N MET A 900 8.67 4.10 18.45
CA MET A 900 9.08 4.39 17.09
C MET A 900 10.23 3.45 16.67
N LYS A 901 10.02 2.79 15.54
CA LYS A 901 10.99 1.98 14.80
C LYS A 901 11.06 2.51 13.36
N TYR A 902 11.90 1.89 12.57
CA TYR A 902 12.06 2.20 11.16
C TYR A 902 11.94 0.93 10.32
N GLN A 903 11.54 1.08 9.07
CA GLN A 903 11.65 0.07 8.04
C GLN A 903 12.58 0.58 6.94
N LEU A 904 13.60 -0.21 6.62
CA LEU A 904 14.55 0.12 5.55
C LEU A 904 14.10 -0.48 4.22
N ARG A 905 14.37 0.26 3.15
CA ARG A 905 14.29 -0.24 1.78
C ARG A 905 15.53 -1.08 1.49
N GLN A 906 15.39 -2.06 0.59
CA GLN A 906 16.58 -2.71 0.03
C GLN A 906 17.31 -1.68 -0.83
N LEU A 907 18.50 -1.29 -0.37
CA LEU A 907 19.39 -0.38 -1.09
C LEU A 907 20.70 -1.10 -1.35
N ASP A 908 21.18 -1.00 -2.58
CA ASP A 908 22.50 -1.49 -2.93
C ASP A 908 23.56 -0.53 -2.36
N GLY A 909 24.38 -1.02 -1.41
CA GLY A 909 25.48 -0.25 -0.83
C GLY A 909 25.04 0.78 0.21
N VAL A 910 24.48 0.31 1.33
CA VAL A 910 24.07 1.18 2.45
C VAL A 910 25.29 1.89 3.05
N ARG A 911 25.24 3.23 3.10
CA ARG A 911 26.34 4.09 3.59
C ARG A 911 26.03 4.65 4.97
N ASP A 912 27.09 4.95 5.71
CA ASP A 912 26.96 5.67 6.96
C ASP A 912 26.67 7.15 6.70
N GLY A 913 25.88 7.76 7.58
CA GLY A 913 25.47 9.16 7.42
C GLY A 913 24.36 9.60 8.36
N ALA A 914 24.04 10.89 8.31
CA ALA A 914 22.95 11.45 9.10
C ALA A 914 21.58 11.15 8.47
N VAL A 915 20.59 10.80 9.30
CA VAL A 915 19.23 10.49 8.86
C VAL A 915 18.28 11.62 9.24
N TYR A 916 17.47 12.02 8.27
CA TYR A 916 16.52 13.13 8.34
C TYR A 916 15.11 12.66 8.00
N THR A 917 14.12 13.43 8.44
CA THR A 917 12.75 13.37 7.94
C THR A 917 12.29 14.78 7.57
N ALA A 918 11.46 14.89 6.55
CA ALA A 918 10.82 16.15 6.19
C ALA A 918 9.61 16.37 7.11
N VAL A 919 9.54 17.56 7.72
CA VAL A 919 8.46 17.96 8.63
C VAL A 919 7.94 19.35 8.25
N PRO A 920 6.69 19.67 8.60
CA PRO A 920 6.20 21.04 8.50
C PRO A 920 7.09 22.00 9.31
N PRO A 921 7.40 23.19 8.77
CA PRO A 921 8.29 24.13 9.42
C PRO A 921 7.67 24.72 10.68
N THR A 922 8.48 24.84 11.74
CA THR A 922 8.06 25.44 13.02
C THR A 922 7.96 26.97 12.99
N LYS A 923 8.58 27.61 11.99
CA LYS A 923 8.60 29.07 11.78
C LYS A 923 8.09 29.38 10.37
N SER A 924 7.48 30.54 10.17
CA SER A 924 6.79 30.93 8.93
C SER A 924 7.70 31.19 7.71
N THR A 925 8.98 30.88 7.77
CA THR A 925 9.98 31.32 6.78
C THR A 925 10.36 30.26 5.74
N GLY A 926 9.95 29.00 5.92
CA GLY A 926 10.17 27.95 4.92
C GLY A 926 8.92 27.14 4.61
N GLU A 927 8.99 26.31 3.57
CA GLU A 927 7.91 25.39 3.18
C GLU A 927 8.12 23.99 3.80
N VAL A 928 9.38 23.57 3.97
CA VAL A 928 9.77 22.30 4.58
C VAL A 928 10.92 22.50 5.55
N LYS A 929 10.94 21.74 6.65
CA LYS A 929 12.10 21.60 7.52
C LYS A 929 12.62 20.16 7.47
N LEU A 930 13.92 19.98 7.27
CA LEU A 930 14.59 18.68 7.45
C LEU A 930 15.07 18.55 8.89
N GLU A 931 14.48 17.61 9.62
CA GLU A 931 14.83 17.36 11.01
C GLU A 931 15.71 16.11 11.14
N SER A 932 16.88 16.28 11.76
CA SER A 932 17.79 15.15 12.01
C SER A 932 17.23 14.28 13.13
N ILE A 933 16.87 13.05 12.78
CA ILE A 933 16.24 12.08 13.67
C ILE A 933 17.17 10.93 14.05
N GLY A 934 18.36 10.84 13.47
CA GLY A 934 19.30 9.77 13.78
C GLY A 934 20.55 9.77 12.90
N SER A 935 21.30 8.67 12.96
CA SER A 935 22.41 8.36 12.07
C SER A 935 22.35 6.89 11.65
N MET A 936 22.77 6.61 10.43
CA MET A 936 22.94 5.26 9.90
C MET A 936 24.39 4.83 10.13
N ILE A 937 24.58 3.68 10.78
CA ILE A 937 25.91 3.10 11.09
C ILE A 937 25.83 1.60 10.81
N GLY A 938 26.65 1.10 9.89
CA GLY A 938 26.70 -0.33 9.54
C GLY A 938 25.37 -0.85 9.00
N GLY A 939 24.62 -0.02 8.29
CA GLY A 939 23.30 -0.35 7.73
C GLY A 939 22.14 -0.35 8.72
N GLN A 940 22.36 0.08 9.97
CA GLN A 940 21.30 0.24 10.97
C GLN A 940 21.11 1.71 11.35
N ILE A 941 19.87 2.12 11.60
CA ILE A 941 19.57 3.50 12.03
C ILE A 941 19.52 3.56 13.55
N GLN A 942 20.32 4.46 14.12
CA GLN A 942 20.24 4.85 15.53
C GLN A 942 19.37 6.10 15.65
N LEU A 943 18.11 5.92 16.07
CA LEU A 943 17.16 7.03 16.26
C LEU A 943 17.50 7.81 17.52
N LYS A 944 17.45 9.15 17.43
CA LYS A 944 17.56 10.08 18.57
C LYS A 944 16.26 10.06 19.37
N THR A 945 16.34 10.35 20.67
CA THR A 945 15.17 10.42 21.58
C THR A 945 14.09 11.43 21.13
N ALA A 946 14.45 12.44 20.33
CA ALA A 946 13.47 13.38 19.77
C ALA A 946 12.52 12.72 18.74
N ALA A 947 12.91 11.59 18.14
CA ALA A 947 12.12 10.90 17.10
C ALA A 947 10.78 10.34 17.60
N PHE A 948 10.56 10.22 18.93
CA PHE A 948 9.28 9.76 19.49
C PHE A 948 8.11 10.72 19.24
N ARG A 949 8.38 11.99 18.89
CA ARG A 949 7.37 12.98 18.54
C ARG A 949 6.95 12.94 17.07
N GLU A 950 7.64 12.15 16.25
CA GLU A 950 7.37 12.02 14.83
C GLU A 950 6.18 11.10 14.54
N LEU A 951 5.55 11.32 13.39
CA LEU A 951 4.42 10.50 12.94
C LEU A 951 4.91 9.26 12.17
N PRO A 952 4.34 8.06 12.41
CA PRO A 952 4.63 6.89 11.59
C PRO A 952 4.16 7.09 10.15
N GLY A 953 4.88 6.50 9.22
CA GLY A 953 4.72 6.66 7.77
C GLY A 953 5.66 7.68 7.17
N ARG A 954 6.28 8.58 7.96
CA ARG A 954 7.17 9.60 7.40
C ARG A 954 8.41 8.97 6.76
N PRO A 955 8.77 9.37 5.52
CA PRO A 955 9.98 8.91 4.85
C PRO A 955 11.26 9.29 5.61
N LEU A 956 12.25 8.41 5.54
CA LEU A 956 13.60 8.59 6.06
C LEU A 956 14.55 8.94 4.92
N PHE A 957 15.26 10.05 5.05
CA PHE A 957 16.26 10.51 4.10
C PHE A 957 17.67 10.40 4.70
N LEU A 958 18.56 9.68 4.03
CA LEU A 958 19.97 9.58 4.39
C LEU A 958 20.77 10.66 3.67
N TYR A 959 21.60 11.38 4.41
CA TYR A 959 22.67 12.20 3.88
C TYR A 959 24.03 11.54 4.19
N PRO A 960 24.76 11.02 3.20
CA PRO A 960 25.95 10.20 3.43
C PRO A 960 27.17 11.02 3.87
N ASP A 961 27.95 10.49 4.81
CA ASP A 961 29.15 11.16 5.36
C ASP A 961 30.32 11.19 4.34
N SER A 962 30.41 10.21 3.45
CA SER A 962 31.41 10.15 2.39
C SER A 962 30.80 9.75 1.04
N ILE A 963 31.47 10.18 -0.02
CA ILE A 963 31.35 9.56 -1.34
C ILE A 963 32.64 8.76 -1.47
N ASP A 964 32.56 7.44 -1.43
CA ASP A 964 33.70 6.61 -1.83
C ASP A 964 33.97 6.89 -3.32
N GLU A 965 35.23 7.19 -3.64
CA GLU A 965 35.74 7.53 -4.98
C GLU A 965 35.60 6.40 -5.99
#